data_AF-A0A1M7MB29-F1
#
_entry.id   AF-A0A1M7MB29-F1
#
_cell.length_a   1.000
_cell.length_b   1.000
_cell.length_c   1.000
_cell.angle_alpha   90.00
_cell.angle_beta   90.00
_cell.angle_gamma   90.00
#
_symmetry.space_group_name_H-M   'P 1'
#
loop_
_entity.id
_entity.type
_entity.pdbx_description
1 polymer ?
#
loop_
_entity_poly.entity_id
_entity_poly.type
_entity_poly.pdbx_seq_one_letter_code
_entity_poly.pdbx_strand_id
1 'polypeptide(L)'
;MSDFKIIGNPNPVVGVLEFYTISDFFSEISPSQEFVYIPKSPENQVKWEVYVLEFGKWRKTKENDKTGKQVTYTFFEKSLTRKGIRLLARKGEKVARLDIKPLPAHPKIDHVELLDKNGSKITGRLAYGQTVKARVFCLNMEKRRVHVTLWEDDVKGARHSKDNEKNFIETRSAIVHFGKADIDFLLSPSFAKIATKGGPENDKIHEYYVTAEYNREKTASNNVNVNAPEAPVAPYKSKTRPKLPPSNTTANQPKKELPKSDKPPVAAPAKGNINSVNITDTSGHAIKGRLREKQIKVWINSSNLIGKEVRIKLFDDDYGKDDLLFQKEFTIQSNLHAIVVSLNTIPRSWGGNYLAEGNDQELFAEVEVLQTHAFTKSAIVDVDATVFKQYSFEIFNKVLKVDMPEKKEKKEENCGEKYCIKKGDKSDLIREINIRLAGFGGNVPTDEFTDRTEKMIKQFQRDYMKVPETGKICGNVLKAIDEFCEKWGEKITEYTCLCKNVSSIQSKCSGFGKGRYKREYSSSSRIERFHKYERPGIHRSLLWGISTLRFYISNQNVYKYMWKTAGYRCWEHNNSVPRRSTNHMGKAVDIQFSKNGVPIQGKKGSNISLLNEINEKFYSKYLKAKYQWVDGKNNFSIEPIGLSDGHTYSWIHLDVREFDNEYLDDKYFVKTQEKVINGSLLELAKKLGFLNTCMCNSAGNNSNKKPIENDSNNKRIDPKKLKTSGKGKQFIKDWEKFKPNLYNDDSEDHHCTIGYGHLVHLGPCNGSESQEFKNGITKERALQLFDLRLVDFEKAVQRDVTVPLYQYEFDALVSFLFNCGENFFVKKKAPKLHKHLLNKEYEEGAKEFLDVTSGGLAGLVKRRKAENNMFLNNIYDSKH
;
A
#
# COMPACT_ATOMS: atom_id res chain seq x y z
N MET A 1 -17.60 33.50 9.17
CA MET A 1 -16.65 33.64 10.29
C MET A 1 -15.39 32.87 9.92
N SER A 2 -14.22 33.50 10.06
CA SER A 2 -12.93 32.95 9.61
C SER A 2 -12.52 31.69 10.38
N ASP A 3 -12.38 30.58 9.66
CA ASP A 3 -12.01 29.25 10.16
C ASP A 3 -10.50 29.17 10.42
N PHE A 4 -10.03 29.74 11.53
CA PHE A 4 -8.65 29.56 11.99
C PHE A 4 -8.43 28.09 12.42
N LYS A 5 -7.84 27.26 11.54
CA LYS A 5 -7.66 25.81 11.75
C LYS A 5 -6.23 25.39 11.42
N ILE A 6 -5.74 24.32 12.07
CA ILE A 6 -4.47 23.66 11.72
C ILE A 6 -4.75 22.63 10.61
N ILE A 7 -3.94 22.66 9.55
CA ILE A 7 -3.90 21.70 8.45
C ILE A 7 -2.57 20.98 8.52
N GLY A 8 -2.57 19.66 8.66
CA GLY A 8 -1.36 18.82 8.69
C GLY A 8 -1.69 17.38 9.04
N ASN A 9 -0.71 16.47 8.95
CA ASN A 9 -0.93 15.03 9.12
C ASN A 9 -1.24 14.66 10.59
N PRO A 10 -2.44 14.17 10.93
CA PRO A 10 -2.75 13.77 12.31
C PRO A 10 -2.11 12.44 12.72
N ASN A 11 -1.62 11.64 11.76
CA ASN A 11 -1.00 10.34 12.00
C ASN A 11 0.42 10.25 11.39
N PRO A 12 1.38 11.07 11.87
CA PRO A 12 2.70 11.14 11.28
C PRO A 12 3.51 9.87 11.53
N VAL A 13 4.28 9.42 10.53
CA VAL A 13 5.19 8.28 10.71
C VAL A 13 6.43 8.75 11.45
N VAL A 14 6.84 8.02 12.48
CA VAL A 14 8.02 8.37 13.27
C VAL A 14 9.27 8.45 12.39
N GLY A 15 10.06 9.51 12.56
CA GLY A 15 11.27 9.79 11.77
C GLY A 15 11.01 10.43 10.41
N VAL A 16 9.75 10.67 10.02
CA VAL A 16 9.37 11.41 8.81
C VAL A 16 9.10 12.87 9.17
N LEU A 17 9.60 13.80 8.36
CA LEU A 17 9.36 15.24 8.50
C LEU A 17 7.93 15.57 8.03
N GLU A 18 7.18 16.30 8.85
CA GLU A 18 5.76 16.59 8.61
C GLU A 18 5.50 18.09 8.63
N PHE A 19 4.58 18.56 7.78
CA PHE A 19 4.26 19.97 7.60
C PHE A 19 2.87 20.29 8.17
N TYR A 20 2.76 21.43 8.87
CA TYR A 20 1.52 21.92 9.46
C TYR A 20 1.34 23.40 9.15
N THR A 21 0.15 23.83 8.70
CA THR A 21 -0.16 25.22 8.34
C THR A 21 -1.50 25.68 8.94
N ILE A 22 -1.75 26.98 8.97
CA ILE A 22 -3.05 27.55 9.36
C ILE A 22 -3.91 27.91 8.15
N SER A 23 -5.23 27.72 8.24
CA SER A 23 -6.18 28.30 7.29
C SER A 23 -6.60 29.70 7.74
N ASP A 24 -6.17 30.74 7.03
CA ASP A 24 -6.71 32.11 7.15
C ASP A 24 -7.22 32.52 5.76
N PHE A 25 -8.52 32.36 5.49
CA PHE A 25 -9.15 32.85 4.26
C PHE A 25 -10.55 33.42 4.58
N PHE A 26 -10.79 34.67 4.17
CA PHE A 26 -12.00 35.49 4.33
C PHE A 26 -12.22 36.23 5.67
N SER A 27 -11.51 37.34 5.82
CA SER A 27 -12.04 38.60 6.38
C SER A 27 -11.03 39.69 6.02
N GLU A 28 -11.48 40.74 5.31
CA GLU A 28 -10.71 41.80 4.59
C GLU A 28 -10.45 41.39 3.13
N ILE A 29 -11.13 41.90 2.08
CA ILE A 29 -11.73 43.22 1.83
C ILE A 29 -12.86 43.12 0.78
N SER A 30 -13.92 43.91 1.00
CA SER A 30 -14.99 44.26 0.05
C SER A 30 -14.51 45.33 -0.96
N PRO A 31 -15.09 45.43 -2.16
CA PRO A 31 -14.61 46.31 -3.21
C PRO A 31 -15.06 47.77 -2.98
N SER A 32 -14.32 48.53 -2.17
CA SER A 32 -14.25 49.99 -2.23
C SER A 32 -13.46 50.52 -1.02
N GLN A 33 -12.19 50.89 -1.20
CA GLN A 33 -11.54 52.06 -0.59
C GLN A 33 -10.05 52.07 -0.91
N GLU A 34 -9.54 53.27 -1.15
CA GLU A 34 -8.16 53.57 -1.51
C GLU A 34 -7.14 53.03 -0.49
N PHE A 35 -5.99 52.62 -1.02
CA PHE A 35 -4.86 52.09 -0.25
C PHE A 35 -4.26 53.16 0.66
N VAL A 36 -4.52 53.04 1.97
CA VAL A 36 -3.69 53.65 3.01
C VAL A 36 -2.74 52.58 3.56
N TYR A 37 -1.44 52.89 3.54
CA TYR A 37 -0.37 52.04 4.07
C TYR A 37 -0.38 52.07 5.60
N ILE A 38 -0.58 50.92 6.26
CA ILE A 38 -0.43 50.77 7.72
C ILE A 38 0.75 49.84 8.01
N PRO A 39 1.72 50.22 8.89
CA PRO A 39 2.90 49.41 9.17
C PRO A 39 2.60 48.13 10.00
N LYS A 40 3.44 47.11 9.82
CA LYS A 40 3.39 45.79 10.48
C LYS A 40 3.50 45.91 12.02
N SER A 41 2.42 45.58 12.75
CA SER A 41 2.47 45.32 14.19
C SER A 41 2.86 43.85 14.49
N PRO A 42 3.69 43.55 15.51
CA PRO A 42 4.10 42.20 15.93
C PRO A 42 2.93 41.29 16.41
N GLU A 43 1.74 41.84 16.63
CA GLU A 43 0.61 41.16 17.28
C GLU A 43 -0.13 40.14 16.38
N ASN A 44 0.22 40.04 15.10
CA ASN A 44 -0.47 39.17 14.14
C ASN A 44 0.27 37.86 13.77
N GLN A 45 1.41 37.57 14.40
CA GLN A 45 2.20 36.36 14.09
C GLN A 45 1.68 35.12 14.83
N VAL A 46 1.51 34.02 14.09
CA VAL A 46 0.95 32.78 14.63
C VAL A 46 1.99 32.00 15.41
N LYS A 47 1.67 31.65 16.66
CA LYS A 47 2.52 30.88 17.58
C LYS A 47 2.04 29.44 17.67
N TRP A 48 2.95 28.49 17.52
CA TRP A 48 2.70 27.06 17.59
C TRP A 48 3.30 26.49 18.88
N GLU A 49 2.53 25.64 19.57
CA GLU A 49 2.90 25.02 20.83
C GLU A 49 2.59 23.52 20.79
N VAL A 50 3.45 22.70 21.38
CA VAL A 50 3.24 21.24 21.48
C VAL A 50 2.93 20.84 22.91
N TYR A 51 1.88 20.05 23.10
CA TYR A 51 1.43 19.52 24.38
C TYR A 51 1.49 17.99 24.39
N VAL A 52 1.85 17.42 25.53
CA VAL A 52 1.83 15.97 25.77
C VAL A 52 0.93 15.64 26.95
N LEU A 53 0.20 14.53 26.86
CA LEU A 53 -0.68 14.05 27.93
C LEU A 53 0.12 13.18 28.91
N GLU A 54 0.30 13.68 30.14
CA GLU A 54 1.03 13.01 31.22
C GLU A 54 0.17 13.04 32.50
N PHE A 55 -0.01 11.89 33.15
CA PHE A 55 -0.84 11.75 34.37
C PHE A 55 -2.25 12.36 34.25
N GLY A 56 -2.86 12.29 33.06
CA GLY A 56 -4.20 12.83 32.80
C GLY A 56 -4.27 14.35 32.60
N LYS A 57 -3.13 15.07 32.64
CA LYS A 57 -3.05 16.52 32.38
C LYS A 57 -2.22 16.80 31.14
N TRP A 58 -2.64 17.79 30.35
CA TRP A 58 -1.88 18.26 29.19
C TRP A 58 -0.77 19.20 29.65
N ARG A 59 0.48 18.85 29.36
CA ARG A 59 1.66 19.65 29.68
C ARG A 59 2.31 20.18 28.40
N LYS A 60 2.56 21.49 28.35
CA LYS A 60 3.33 22.11 27.26
C LYS A 60 4.78 21.63 27.27
N THR A 61 5.35 21.35 26.11
CA THR A 61 6.78 21.09 25.95
C THR A 61 7.52 22.41 25.75
N LYS A 62 8.63 22.62 26.46
CA LYS A 62 9.37 23.90 26.43
C LYS A 62 10.23 24.10 25.17
N GLU A 63 10.52 23.05 24.41
CA GLU A 63 11.54 23.03 23.36
C GLU A 63 10.99 23.06 21.92
N ASN A 64 9.67 23.01 21.73
CA ASN A 64 9.05 22.77 20.41
C ASN A 64 8.18 23.93 19.91
N ASP A 65 8.29 25.11 20.52
CA ASP A 65 7.53 26.27 20.12
C ASP A 65 8.08 26.82 18.79
N LYS A 66 7.18 27.14 17.87
CA LYS A 66 7.51 27.68 16.55
C LYS A 66 6.61 28.87 16.21
N THR A 67 7.02 29.71 15.27
CA THR A 67 6.20 30.83 14.79
C THR A 67 6.13 30.83 13.27
N GLY A 68 5.00 31.26 12.71
CA GLY A 68 4.78 31.30 11.26
C GLY A 68 3.44 30.70 10.84
N LYS A 69 3.01 30.99 9.61
CA LYS A 69 1.77 30.43 9.05
C LYS A 69 1.90 28.92 8.80
N GLN A 70 3.10 28.44 8.48
CA GLN A 70 3.45 27.03 8.33
C GLN A 70 4.67 26.69 9.20
N VAL A 71 4.68 25.48 9.75
CA VAL A 71 5.74 24.93 10.59
C VAL A 71 5.96 23.45 10.29
N THR A 72 7.17 22.97 10.53
CA THR A 72 7.51 21.53 10.40
C THR A 72 7.65 20.86 11.76
N TYR A 73 7.34 19.58 11.85
CA TYR A 73 7.64 18.76 13.04
C TYR A 73 8.07 17.36 12.61
N THR A 74 9.06 16.79 13.32
CA THR A 74 9.43 15.39 13.20
C THR A 74 9.07 14.69 14.51
N PHE A 75 8.31 13.60 14.43
CA PHE A 75 7.93 12.83 15.61
C PHE A 75 8.90 11.66 15.76
N PHE A 76 9.41 11.46 16.97
CA PHE A 76 10.39 10.41 17.25
C PHE A 76 9.75 9.24 17.99
N GLU A 77 10.48 8.14 18.21
CA GLU A 77 9.97 6.94 18.88
C GLU A 77 9.33 7.24 20.26
N LYS A 78 9.91 8.20 21.00
CA LYS A 78 9.35 8.71 22.27
C LYS A 78 7.93 9.27 22.13
N SER A 79 7.54 9.71 20.94
CA SER A 79 6.19 10.18 20.64
C SER A 79 5.17 9.03 20.66
N LEU A 80 5.57 7.80 20.30
CA LEU A 80 4.69 6.60 20.35
C LEU A 80 4.35 6.18 21.77
N THR A 81 5.22 6.50 22.74
CA THR A 81 4.99 6.17 24.16
C THR A 81 4.15 7.20 24.89
N ARG A 82 3.80 8.33 24.24
CA ARG A 82 2.94 9.37 24.83
C ARG A 82 1.48 8.92 24.80
N LYS A 83 0.77 9.10 25.91
CA LYS A 83 -0.69 8.85 26.00
C LYS A 83 -1.50 9.78 25.08
N GLY A 84 -0.92 10.90 24.67
CA GLY A 84 -1.47 11.83 23.69
C GLY A 84 -0.49 12.95 23.37
N ILE A 85 -0.51 13.45 22.14
CA ILE A 85 0.25 14.62 21.68
C ILE A 85 -0.72 15.59 21.00
N ARG A 86 -0.55 16.88 21.19
CA ARG A 86 -1.41 17.93 20.64
C ARG A 86 -0.59 19.11 20.16
N LEU A 87 -0.91 19.60 18.97
CA LEU A 87 -0.43 20.88 18.45
C LEU A 87 -1.49 21.96 18.73
N LEU A 88 -1.07 23.12 19.21
CA LEU A 88 -1.88 24.33 19.30
C LEU A 88 -1.25 25.42 18.42
N ALA A 89 -2.05 26.09 17.62
CA ALA A 89 -1.68 27.31 16.92
C ALA A 89 -2.47 28.47 17.51
N ARG A 90 -1.83 29.60 17.80
CA ARG A 90 -2.44 30.79 18.42
C ARG A 90 -2.19 32.02 17.56
N LYS A 91 -3.23 32.80 17.30
CA LYS A 91 -3.16 34.09 16.60
C LYS A 91 -4.07 35.08 17.33
N GLY A 92 -3.48 36.02 18.08
CA GLY A 92 -4.24 36.82 19.05
C GLY A 92 -5.03 35.93 20.02
N GLU A 93 -6.34 36.15 20.12
CA GLU A 93 -7.25 35.33 20.93
C GLU A 93 -7.72 34.02 20.27
N LYS A 94 -7.40 33.80 18.98
CA LYS A 94 -7.83 32.59 18.25
C LYS A 94 -6.85 31.45 18.50
N VAL A 95 -7.40 30.27 18.81
CA VAL A 95 -6.62 29.05 19.07
C VAL A 95 -7.17 27.90 18.23
N ALA A 96 -6.31 27.29 17.43
CA ALA A 96 -6.59 26.07 16.68
C ALA A 96 -5.85 24.89 17.32
N ARG A 97 -6.43 23.69 17.24
CA ARG A 97 -5.90 22.48 17.87
C ARG A 97 -5.89 21.30 16.91
N LEU A 98 -4.84 20.48 16.96
CA LEU A 98 -4.74 19.21 16.23
C LEU A 98 -4.13 18.14 17.14
N ASP A 99 -4.85 17.04 17.35
CA ASP A 99 -4.36 15.90 18.12
C ASP A 99 -3.55 14.98 17.20
N ILE A 100 -2.34 14.62 17.64
CA ILE A 100 -1.37 13.84 16.87
C ILE A 100 -1.25 12.43 17.45
N LYS A 101 -1.37 11.42 16.58
CA LYS A 101 -1.16 10.02 16.89
C LYS A 101 -0.08 9.41 15.98
N PRO A 102 1.20 9.47 16.38
CA PRO A 102 2.28 8.97 15.54
C PRO A 102 2.15 7.46 15.24
N LEU A 103 2.61 7.06 14.06
CA LEU A 103 2.66 5.67 13.59
C LEU A 103 4.10 5.14 13.62
N PRO A 104 4.33 3.85 13.94
CA PRO A 104 5.66 3.27 13.96
C PRO A 104 6.25 3.14 12.55
N ALA A 105 7.57 3.32 12.41
CA ALA A 105 8.33 3.11 11.16
C ALA A 105 8.94 1.70 11.07
N HIS A 106 9.61 1.34 9.97
CA HIS A 106 10.36 0.08 9.90
C HIS A 106 11.64 0.16 10.76
N PRO A 107 12.04 -0.93 11.47
CA PRO A 107 13.25 -0.94 12.28
C PRO A 107 14.50 -0.70 11.45
N LYS A 108 15.21 0.41 11.67
CA LYS A 108 16.48 0.72 11.00
C LYS A 108 17.42 1.54 11.89
N ILE A 109 18.72 1.43 11.61
CA ILE A 109 19.71 2.40 12.09
C ILE A 109 19.59 3.64 11.20
N ASP A 110 19.44 4.81 11.80
CA ASP A 110 19.32 6.07 11.06
C ASP A 110 20.71 6.65 10.77
N HIS A 111 21.51 6.87 11.81
CA HIS A 111 22.91 7.28 11.70
C HIS A 111 23.68 6.95 13.00
N VAL A 112 25.01 7.07 12.97
CA VAL A 112 25.88 6.88 14.14
C VAL A 112 26.87 8.04 14.25
N GLU A 113 27.05 8.54 15.47
CA GLU A 113 27.97 9.64 15.78
C GLU A 113 29.05 9.19 16.76
N LEU A 114 30.26 9.74 16.59
CA LEU A 114 31.31 9.68 17.60
C LEU A 114 31.33 10.98 18.40
N LEU A 115 31.25 10.82 19.72
CA LEU A 115 31.18 11.88 20.71
C LEU A 115 32.28 11.66 21.76
N ASP A 116 32.57 12.67 22.56
CA ASP A 116 33.40 12.46 23.74
C ASP A 116 32.69 11.57 24.78
N LYS A 117 33.39 11.19 25.86
CA LYS A 117 32.83 10.38 26.95
C LYS A 117 31.55 10.99 27.56
N ASN A 118 31.41 12.30 27.52
CA ASN A 118 30.28 13.04 28.08
C ASN A 118 29.11 13.18 27.08
N GLY A 119 29.30 12.75 25.83
CA GLY A 119 28.30 12.81 24.77
C GLY A 119 28.24 14.16 24.05
N SER A 120 29.30 14.96 24.11
CA SER A 120 29.44 16.22 23.36
C SER A 120 30.19 16.00 22.05
N LYS A 121 29.95 16.88 21.08
CA LYS A 121 30.63 16.84 19.78
C LYS A 121 32.12 17.12 19.98
N ILE A 122 32.96 16.27 19.40
CA ILE A 122 34.42 16.43 19.45
C ILE A 122 34.80 17.57 18.49
N THR A 123 35.36 18.65 19.03
CA THR A 123 35.78 19.85 18.28
C THR A 123 37.29 19.96 18.13
N GLY A 124 38.06 19.08 18.78
CA GLY A 124 39.53 19.09 18.78
C GLY A 124 40.13 17.68 18.64
N ARG A 125 41.47 17.62 18.62
CA ARG A 125 42.21 16.36 18.54
C ARG A 125 42.11 15.61 19.88
N LEU A 126 41.83 14.31 19.81
CA LEU A 126 41.79 13.43 20.97
C LEU A 126 43.18 12.89 21.30
N ALA A 127 43.35 12.37 22.51
CA ALA A 127 44.57 11.69 22.93
C ALA A 127 44.31 10.20 23.22
N TYR A 128 45.33 9.36 23.06
CA TYR A 128 45.27 7.98 23.52
C TYR A 128 45.01 7.90 25.03
N GLY A 129 44.19 6.93 25.44
CA GLY A 129 43.66 6.81 26.79
C GLY A 129 42.32 7.52 27.01
N GLN A 130 41.88 8.37 26.07
CA GLN A 130 40.54 8.95 26.12
C GLN A 130 39.47 7.95 25.65
N THR A 131 38.26 8.09 26.17
CA THR A 131 37.10 7.29 25.77
C THR A 131 36.24 8.09 24.80
N VAL A 132 35.89 7.48 23.67
CA VAL A 132 34.89 8.00 22.74
C VAL A 132 33.59 7.23 22.88
N LYS A 133 32.47 7.93 22.75
CA LYS A 133 31.12 7.37 22.80
C LYS A 133 30.56 7.29 21.38
N ALA A 134 30.29 6.09 20.92
CA ALA A 134 29.50 5.85 19.73
C ALA A 134 28.02 5.91 20.10
N ARG A 135 27.30 6.92 19.59
CA ARG A 135 25.86 7.06 19.75
C ARG A 135 25.17 6.63 18.47
N VAL A 136 24.47 5.51 18.51
CA VAL A 136 23.67 5.00 17.39
C VAL A 136 22.24 5.51 17.52
N PHE A 137 21.79 6.27 16.54
CA PHE A 137 20.41 6.72 16.44
C PHE A 137 19.59 5.68 15.67
N CYS A 138 18.53 5.18 16.28
CA CYS A 138 17.75 4.07 15.77
C CYS A 138 16.26 4.44 15.71
N LEU A 139 15.57 3.93 14.69
CA LEU A 139 14.12 4.09 14.51
C LEU A 139 13.43 2.73 14.67
N ASN A 140 12.38 2.65 15.51
CA ASN A 140 11.65 1.41 15.82
C ASN A 140 12.53 0.20 16.21
N MET A 141 13.62 0.46 16.93
CA MET A 141 14.55 -0.56 17.42
C MET A 141 14.59 -0.66 18.95
N GLU A 142 13.63 -0.07 19.66
CA GLU A 142 13.59 -0.08 21.14
C GLU A 142 13.72 -1.51 21.71
N LYS A 143 14.58 -1.67 22.72
CA LYS A 143 14.96 -2.96 23.32
C LYS A 143 15.63 -3.96 22.37
N ARG A 144 15.91 -3.60 21.12
CA ARG A 144 16.73 -4.43 20.21
C ARG A 144 18.20 -4.14 20.45
N ARG A 145 19.02 -5.14 20.14
CA ARG A 145 20.49 -5.04 20.24
C ARG A 145 21.05 -4.52 18.92
N VAL A 146 21.93 -3.53 19.00
CA VAL A 146 22.80 -3.10 17.90
C VAL A 146 24.23 -3.52 18.17
N HIS A 147 24.98 -3.82 17.11
CA HIS A 147 26.40 -4.12 17.18
C HIS A 147 27.17 -2.93 16.59
N VAL A 148 28.16 -2.42 17.31
CA VAL A 148 29.02 -1.32 16.82
C VAL A 148 30.46 -1.77 16.85
N THR A 149 31.17 -1.54 15.75
CA THR A 149 32.57 -1.90 15.58
C THR A 149 33.41 -0.64 15.42
N LEU A 150 34.50 -0.53 16.18
CA LEU A 150 35.50 0.52 16.05
C LEU A 150 36.60 0.11 15.07
N TRP A 151 36.99 1.04 14.22
CA TRP A 151 37.98 0.90 13.17
C TRP A 151 39.00 2.04 13.22
N GLU A 152 40.21 1.75 12.79
CA GLU A 152 41.23 2.75 12.44
C GLU A 152 41.17 3.00 10.93
N ASP A 153 41.24 4.26 10.52
CA ASP A 153 41.30 4.67 9.11
C ASP A 153 42.72 5.08 8.73
N ASP A 154 43.33 4.29 7.87
CA ASP A 154 44.67 4.48 7.31
C ASP A 154 44.62 4.92 5.83
N VAL A 155 43.42 5.14 5.28
CA VAL A 155 43.22 5.51 3.88
C VAL A 155 42.65 6.92 3.78
N LYS A 156 43.45 7.83 3.22
CA LYS A 156 43.11 9.26 3.10
C LYS A 156 41.77 9.47 2.37
N GLY A 157 40.74 9.89 3.11
CA GLY A 157 39.44 10.30 2.58
C GLY A 157 38.44 9.17 2.25
N ALA A 158 38.64 7.94 2.72
CA ALA A 158 37.72 6.83 2.44
C ALA A 158 36.87 6.43 3.66
N ARG A 159 35.56 6.72 3.62
CA ARG A 159 34.59 6.03 4.52
C ARG A 159 34.67 4.50 4.31
N HIS A 160 34.36 3.73 5.36
CA HIS A 160 34.45 2.26 5.47
C HIS A 160 34.70 1.50 4.15
N SER A 161 35.97 1.19 3.88
CA SER A 161 36.43 0.49 2.67
C SER A 161 36.80 -0.97 2.96
N LYS A 162 36.90 -1.81 1.92
CA LYS A 162 37.43 -3.19 2.06
C LYS A 162 38.88 -3.22 2.54
N ASP A 163 39.62 -2.15 2.28
CA ASP A 163 41.02 -2.02 2.69
C ASP A 163 41.13 -1.78 4.20
N ASN A 164 40.16 -1.07 4.79
CA ASN A 164 40.08 -0.80 6.24
C ASN A 164 39.55 -1.99 7.05
N GLU A 165 39.01 -3.05 6.44
CA GLU A 165 38.49 -4.24 7.16
C GLU A 165 39.57 -5.00 7.94
N LYS A 166 40.84 -4.81 7.59
CA LYS A 166 42.00 -5.38 8.32
C LYS A 166 42.32 -4.59 9.61
N ASN A 167 41.87 -3.34 9.69
CA ASN A 167 42.11 -2.38 10.78
C ASN A 167 40.99 -2.39 11.84
N PHE A 168 40.39 -3.57 12.02
CA PHE A 168 39.46 -3.88 13.10
C PHE A 168 40.08 -3.65 14.49
N ILE A 169 39.38 -2.97 15.39
CA ILE A 169 39.83 -2.83 16.78
C ILE A 169 38.98 -3.71 17.70
N GLU A 170 37.70 -3.39 17.84
CA GLU A 170 36.79 -4.10 18.74
C GLU A 170 35.33 -3.94 18.28
N THR A 171 34.50 -4.96 18.48
CA THR A 171 33.03 -4.85 18.36
C THR A 171 32.40 -4.94 19.75
N ARG A 172 31.52 -4.00 20.05
CA ARG A 172 30.66 -4.01 21.24
C ARG A 172 29.20 -3.99 20.85
N SER A 173 28.31 -4.25 21.80
CA SER A 173 26.86 -4.19 21.56
C SER A 173 26.15 -3.48 22.68
N ALA A 174 25.11 -2.71 22.35
CA ALA A 174 24.21 -2.12 23.33
C ALA A 174 22.76 -2.35 22.94
N ILE A 175 21.88 -2.22 23.93
CA ILE A 175 20.43 -2.25 23.75
C ILE A 175 19.95 -0.83 23.47
N VAL A 176 19.10 -0.68 22.46
CA VAL A 176 18.51 0.61 22.12
C VAL A 176 17.49 1.01 23.19
N HIS A 177 17.72 2.17 23.78
CA HIS A 177 16.84 2.84 24.72
C HIS A 177 16.51 4.25 24.26
N PHE A 178 15.22 4.58 24.24
CA PHE A 178 14.70 5.86 23.73
C PHE A 178 15.19 6.19 22.31
N GLY A 179 15.27 5.19 21.44
CA GLY A 179 15.78 5.34 20.06
C GLY A 179 17.28 5.62 19.95
N LYS A 180 18.05 5.42 21.03
CA LYS A 180 19.51 5.58 21.04
C LYS A 180 20.20 4.36 21.65
N ALA A 181 21.40 4.05 21.19
CA ALA A 181 22.29 3.11 21.85
C ALA A 181 23.67 3.75 21.97
N ASP A 182 24.12 3.96 23.20
CA ASP A 182 25.43 4.54 23.51
C ASP A 182 26.41 3.42 23.86
N ILE A 183 27.57 3.43 23.19
CA ILE A 183 28.63 2.43 23.35
C ILE A 183 29.95 3.15 23.50
N ASP A 184 30.64 2.91 24.60
CA ASP A 184 31.93 3.54 24.89
C ASP A 184 33.08 2.66 24.39
N PHE A 185 34.02 3.29 23.69
CA PHE A 185 35.27 2.70 23.26
C PHE A 185 36.44 3.48 23.86
N LEU A 186 37.38 2.74 24.46
CA LEU A 186 38.64 3.31 24.90
C LEU A 186 39.57 3.41 23.68
N LEU A 187 40.08 4.60 23.39
CA LEU A 187 41.11 4.79 22.37
C LEU A 187 42.44 4.30 22.93
N SER A 188 42.80 3.06 22.62
CA SER A 188 44.08 2.46 23.02
C SER A 188 44.98 2.30 21.80
N PRO A 189 46.28 2.60 21.90
CA PRO A 189 47.21 2.37 20.81
C PRO A 189 47.38 0.86 20.60
N SER A 190 47.16 0.38 19.37
CA SER A 190 47.32 -1.03 19.00
C SER A 190 48.44 -1.17 17.97
N PHE A 191 49.69 -1.26 18.43
CA PHE A 191 50.89 -1.32 17.59
C PHE A 191 50.99 -2.53 16.64
N ALA A 192 50.13 -3.55 16.78
CA ALA A 192 50.06 -4.68 15.85
C ALA A 192 49.33 -4.34 14.52
N LYS A 193 48.65 -3.19 14.44
CA LYS A 193 47.87 -2.73 13.28
C LYS A 193 48.25 -1.35 12.76
N ILE A 194 49.15 -0.63 13.44
CA ILE A 194 49.69 0.64 12.96
C ILE A 194 50.68 0.33 11.84
N ALA A 195 50.22 0.41 10.58
CA ALA A 195 51.06 0.21 9.41
C ALA A 195 51.69 1.55 8.98
N THR A 196 53.01 1.68 9.14
CA THR A 196 53.81 2.75 8.55
C THR A 196 53.93 2.56 7.04
N LYS A 197 53.01 3.13 6.25
CA LYS A 197 53.22 3.31 4.80
C LYS A 197 52.36 4.45 4.23
N GLY A 198 52.98 5.62 3.98
CA GLY A 198 52.69 6.34 2.72
C GLY A 198 52.35 7.85 2.66
N GLY A 199 52.79 8.73 3.57
CA GLY A 199 53.07 10.19 3.34
C GLY A 199 51.92 11.19 3.04
N PRO A 200 52.12 12.54 3.08
CA PRO A 200 53.30 13.35 3.42
C PRO A 200 53.25 13.97 4.84
N GLU A 201 54.34 14.65 5.21
CA GLU A 201 54.81 15.07 6.54
C GLU A 201 53.86 15.91 7.43
N ASN A 202 54.09 15.74 8.74
CA ASN A 202 53.93 16.70 9.86
C ASN A 202 52.70 16.66 10.77
N ASP A 203 51.67 15.85 10.51
CA ASP A 203 50.58 15.67 11.47
C ASP A 203 50.65 14.27 12.12
N LYS A 204 51.21 14.22 13.34
CA LYS A 204 51.19 13.07 14.26
C LYS A 204 49.74 12.69 14.63
N ILE A 205 48.94 12.16 13.69
CA ILE A 205 47.50 11.95 13.85
C ILE A 205 47.07 10.60 13.28
N HIS A 206 46.27 9.84 14.03
CA HIS A 206 45.56 8.65 13.59
C HIS A 206 44.06 8.93 13.55
N GLU A 207 43.34 8.39 12.56
CA GLU A 207 41.89 8.59 12.39
C GLU A 207 41.10 7.35 12.82
N TYR A 208 39.97 7.55 13.51
CA TYR A 208 39.10 6.45 13.97
C TYR A 208 37.65 6.69 13.56
N TYR A 209 36.92 5.62 13.23
CA TYR A 209 35.48 5.67 12.95
C TYR A 209 34.78 4.40 13.46
N VAL A 210 33.45 4.44 13.55
CA VAL A 210 32.65 3.27 13.94
C VAL A 210 31.68 2.87 12.83
N THR A 211 31.34 1.58 12.79
CA THR A 211 30.21 1.07 12.00
C THR A 211 29.17 0.41 12.92
N ALA A 212 27.92 0.80 12.78
CA ALA A 212 26.78 0.17 13.47
C ALA A 212 26.08 -0.80 12.52
N GLU A 213 25.77 -2.01 12.99
CA GLU A 213 25.19 -3.08 12.20
C GLU A 213 23.84 -3.56 12.77
N TYR A 214 22.86 -3.71 11.89
CA TYR A 214 21.58 -4.34 12.16
C TYR A 214 21.05 -5.07 10.91
N ASN A 215 20.57 -6.31 11.04
CA ASN A 215 20.07 -7.12 9.92
C ASN A 215 21.00 -7.23 8.70
N ARG A 216 22.33 -7.25 8.90
CA ARG A 216 23.39 -7.27 7.87
C ARG A 216 23.58 -5.95 7.09
N GLU A 217 22.86 -4.89 7.46
CA GLU A 217 23.11 -3.53 6.97
C GLU A 217 24.06 -2.81 7.93
N LYS A 218 25.04 -2.06 7.39
CA LYS A 218 26.06 -1.32 8.16
C LYS A 218 25.95 0.18 7.89
N THR A 219 26.05 0.99 8.93
CA THR A 219 26.08 2.47 8.85
C THR A 219 27.35 2.99 9.53
N ALA A 220 28.14 3.82 8.86
CA ALA A 220 29.42 4.34 9.37
C ALA A 220 29.31 5.77 9.93
N SER A 221 30.12 6.09 10.94
CA SER A 221 30.29 7.47 11.45
C SER A 221 31.28 8.26 10.58
N ASN A 222 31.39 9.56 10.86
CA ASN A 222 32.55 10.33 10.46
C ASN A 222 33.80 9.93 11.28
N ASN A 223 34.97 10.29 10.78
CA ASN A 223 36.26 10.04 11.45
C ASN A 223 36.52 11.05 12.58
N VAL A 224 37.29 10.63 13.58
CA VAL A 224 37.85 11.49 14.63
C VAL A 224 39.36 11.35 14.68
N ASN A 225 40.05 12.46 14.93
CA ASN A 225 41.50 12.56 14.88
C ASN A 225 42.10 12.40 16.27
N VAL A 226 43.07 11.51 16.42
CA VAL A 226 43.77 11.19 17.66
C VAL A 226 45.26 11.47 17.49
N ASN A 227 45.86 12.22 18.40
CA ASN A 227 47.30 12.49 18.37
C ASN A 227 48.10 11.20 18.56
N ALA A 228 49.14 11.00 17.75
CA ALA A 228 50.07 9.89 17.88
C ALA A 228 50.87 10.00 19.21
N PRO A 229 51.20 8.88 19.87
CA PRO A 229 51.89 8.92 21.16
C PRO A 229 53.31 9.48 21.02
N GLU A 230 53.78 10.26 21.99
CA GLU A 230 55.14 10.85 21.99
C GLU A 230 56.26 9.86 22.35
N ALA A 231 55.95 8.65 22.84
CA ALA A 231 56.91 7.57 23.10
C ALA A 231 56.24 6.18 23.07
N PRO A 232 56.98 5.10 22.71
CA PRO A 232 56.42 3.75 22.64
C PRO A 232 56.12 3.18 24.04
N VAL A 233 54.90 2.66 24.25
CA VAL A 233 54.51 1.95 25.48
C VAL A 233 53.88 0.60 25.12
N ALA A 234 54.12 -0.44 25.93
CA ALA A 234 53.94 -1.86 25.60
C ALA A 234 52.49 -2.28 25.19
N PRO A 235 52.34 -3.31 24.32
CA PRO A 235 51.07 -3.66 23.68
C PRO A 235 50.08 -4.40 24.61
N TYR A 236 48.80 -3.99 24.55
CA TYR A 236 47.66 -4.64 25.21
C TYR A 236 47.20 -5.89 24.42
N LYS A 237 47.07 -7.05 25.08
CA LYS A 237 46.61 -8.30 24.47
C LYS A 237 45.07 -8.41 24.55
N SER A 238 44.37 -8.41 23.41
CA SER A 238 42.91 -8.68 23.35
C SER A 238 42.61 -10.15 23.02
N LYS A 239 41.47 -10.65 23.53
CA LYS A 239 41.02 -12.05 23.44
C LYS A 239 40.47 -12.40 22.06
N THR A 240 40.86 -13.58 21.56
CA THR A 240 40.55 -14.16 20.25
C THR A 240 39.07 -14.55 20.07
N ARG A 241 38.59 -14.42 18.82
CA ARG A 241 37.26 -14.80 18.31
C ARG A 241 36.95 -16.30 18.50
N PRO A 242 35.73 -16.71 18.92
CA PRO A 242 35.30 -18.11 18.80
C PRO A 242 35.14 -18.51 17.32
N LYS A 243 35.82 -19.59 16.91
CA LYS A 243 35.68 -20.22 15.59
C LYS A 243 34.31 -20.91 15.45
N LEU A 244 33.63 -20.72 14.31
CA LEU A 244 32.62 -21.67 13.84
C LEU A 244 33.30 -22.92 13.23
N PRO A 245 32.73 -24.13 13.39
CA PRO A 245 33.36 -25.38 12.94
C PRO A 245 33.34 -25.55 11.41
N PRO A 246 34.31 -26.29 10.84
CA PRO A 246 34.46 -26.46 9.40
C PRO A 246 33.66 -27.65 8.86
N SER A 247 33.17 -27.56 7.61
CA SER A 247 32.83 -28.73 6.79
C SER A 247 33.96 -29.00 5.79
N ASN A 248 34.70 -30.08 6.02
CA ASN A 248 35.48 -30.80 5.00
C ASN A 248 34.50 -31.39 3.97
N THR A 249 34.78 -31.62 2.68
CA THR A 249 35.95 -32.14 1.91
C THR A 249 35.62 -31.85 0.41
N THR A 250 36.51 -31.76 -0.58
CA THR A 250 37.73 -32.53 -0.90
C THR A 250 38.56 -31.80 -1.98
N ALA A 251 39.85 -32.14 -2.05
CA ALA A 251 40.93 -31.52 -2.84
C ALA A 251 41.13 -32.09 -4.26
N ASN A 252 41.80 -31.34 -5.16
CA ASN A 252 43.14 -31.65 -5.71
C ASN A 252 43.62 -30.66 -6.82
N GLN A 253 44.80 -30.04 -6.55
CA GLN A 253 45.98 -29.62 -7.38
C GLN A 253 45.91 -29.39 -8.93
N PRO A 254 46.95 -28.80 -9.59
CA PRO A 254 47.68 -27.53 -9.39
C PRO A 254 47.87 -26.71 -10.71
N LYS A 255 48.49 -25.51 -10.59
CA LYS A 255 48.71 -24.41 -11.57
C LYS A 255 49.34 -24.74 -12.95
N LYS A 256 49.01 -23.93 -13.97
CA LYS A 256 49.89 -23.57 -15.11
C LYS A 256 49.65 -22.12 -15.60
N GLU A 257 50.72 -21.32 -15.69
CA GLU A 257 50.84 -19.97 -16.30
C GLU A 257 50.85 -20.06 -17.84
N LEU A 258 50.38 -19.10 -18.64
CA LEU A 258 50.92 -17.80 -19.12
C LEU A 258 49.94 -17.27 -20.22
N PRO A 259 50.07 -16.10 -20.89
CA PRO A 259 51.03 -14.99 -20.76
C PRO A 259 50.41 -13.57 -20.71
N LYS A 260 51.29 -12.59 -20.46
CA LYS A 260 51.07 -11.13 -20.45
C LYS A 260 50.79 -10.57 -21.85
N SER A 261 49.99 -9.49 -21.93
CA SER A 261 50.02 -8.55 -23.05
C SER A 261 50.21 -7.12 -22.52
N ASP A 262 51.24 -6.46 -23.04
CA ASP A 262 51.64 -5.09 -22.76
C ASP A 262 50.56 -4.05 -23.10
N LYS A 263 50.34 -3.08 -22.20
CA LYS A 263 49.93 -1.71 -22.54
C LYS A 263 50.44 -0.70 -21.49
N PRO A 264 50.74 0.56 -21.90
CA PRO A 264 51.57 1.53 -21.14
C PRO A 264 50.85 2.13 -19.91
N PRO A 265 51.54 2.92 -19.05
CA PRO A 265 51.09 3.23 -17.70
C PRO A 265 49.79 4.04 -17.72
N VAL A 266 48.73 3.50 -17.12
CA VAL A 266 47.46 4.22 -16.95
C VAL A 266 47.64 5.21 -15.81
N ALA A 267 47.49 6.49 -16.17
CA ALA A 267 47.51 7.63 -15.27
C ALA A 267 46.59 7.44 -14.06
N ALA A 268 46.94 8.08 -12.94
CA ALA A 268 46.18 8.07 -11.69
C ALA A 268 44.66 8.25 -11.93
N PRO A 269 43.79 7.50 -11.24
CA PRO A 269 42.35 7.55 -11.49
C PRO A 269 41.83 8.96 -11.21
N ALA A 270 41.33 9.62 -12.25
CA ALA A 270 40.81 10.97 -12.19
C ALA A 270 39.63 11.04 -11.18
N LYS A 271 39.66 12.05 -10.30
CA LYS A 271 38.58 12.34 -9.34
C LYS A 271 37.25 12.43 -10.11
N GLY A 272 36.28 11.61 -9.74
CA GLY A 272 34.98 11.58 -10.40
C GLY A 272 34.24 12.90 -10.21
N ASN A 273 33.71 13.46 -11.31
CA ASN A 273 33.04 14.75 -11.32
C ASN A 273 31.70 14.65 -12.05
N ILE A 274 30.73 15.47 -11.61
CA ILE A 274 29.50 15.71 -12.36
C ILE A 274 29.79 16.91 -13.27
N ASN A 275 29.77 16.68 -14.57
CA ASN A 275 30.07 17.70 -15.58
C ASN A 275 28.86 18.61 -15.81
N SER A 276 27.64 18.04 -15.84
CA SER A 276 26.39 18.80 -15.93
C SER A 276 25.18 17.98 -15.49
N VAL A 277 24.14 18.69 -15.04
CA VAL A 277 22.82 18.12 -14.73
C VAL A 277 21.78 18.88 -15.55
N ASN A 278 20.93 18.18 -16.29
CA ASN A 278 19.90 18.79 -17.13
C ASN A 278 18.54 18.14 -16.90
N ILE A 279 17.48 18.95 -16.85
CA ILE A 279 16.10 18.45 -16.79
C ILE A 279 15.50 18.54 -18.21
N THR A 280 14.84 17.46 -18.62
CA THR A 280 14.15 17.34 -19.92
C THR A 280 12.77 16.72 -19.73
N ASP A 281 11.93 16.82 -20.76
CA ASP A 281 10.71 16.02 -20.85
C ASP A 281 11.02 14.51 -20.90
N THR A 282 10.00 13.66 -20.81
CA THR A 282 10.19 12.20 -20.84
C THR A 282 10.71 11.68 -22.19
N SER A 283 10.57 12.47 -23.26
CA SER A 283 11.09 12.17 -24.60
C SER A 283 12.57 12.59 -24.77
N GLY A 284 13.13 13.35 -23.82
CA GLY A 284 14.51 13.82 -23.83
C GLY A 284 14.72 15.19 -24.49
N HIS A 285 13.65 15.94 -24.81
CA HIS A 285 13.77 17.30 -25.33
C HIS A 285 13.97 18.32 -24.20
N ALA A 286 14.73 19.38 -24.52
CA ALA A 286 14.87 20.52 -23.63
C ALA A 286 13.50 21.17 -23.36
N ILE A 287 13.22 21.46 -22.10
CA ILE A 287 11.97 22.10 -21.69
C ILE A 287 12.01 23.56 -22.14
N LYS A 288 11.13 23.93 -23.08
CA LYS A 288 10.95 25.30 -23.54
C LYS A 288 9.60 25.80 -23.01
N GLY A 289 9.64 26.65 -21.98
CA GLY A 289 8.46 27.13 -21.27
C GLY A 289 7.90 26.11 -20.27
N ARG A 290 6.61 26.22 -19.97
CA ARG A 290 5.96 25.46 -18.89
C ARG A 290 5.76 23.97 -19.20
N LEU A 291 6.39 23.10 -18.42
CA LEU A 291 6.20 21.65 -18.50
C LEU A 291 4.90 21.21 -17.83
N ARG A 292 4.08 20.39 -18.52
CA ARG A 292 2.83 19.81 -17.98
C ARG A 292 2.85 18.28 -17.82
N GLU A 293 3.99 17.64 -18.09
CA GLU A 293 4.15 16.20 -17.93
C GLU A 293 4.27 15.79 -16.47
N LYS A 294 3.61 14.70 -16.07
CA LYS A 294 3.67 14.13 -14.71
C LYS A 294 5.00 13.52 -14.32
N GLN A 295 5.95 13.52 -15.25
CA GLN A 295 7.27 12.97 -15.08
C GLN A 295 8.28 13.89 -15.76
N ILE A 296 9.47 13.97 -15.16
CA ILE A 296 10.64 14.61 -15.75
C ILE A 296 11.77 13.60 -15.86
N LYS A 297 12.67 13.83 -16.81
CA LYS A 297 13.90 13.06 -16.94
C LYS A 297 15.08 13.96 -16.61
N VAL A 298 15.83 13.58 -15.58
CA VAL A 298 17.05 14.28 -15.15
C VAL A 298 18.25 13.54 -15.72
N TRP A 299 18.99 14.22 -16.58
CA TRP A 299 20.23 13.76 -17.18
C TRP A 299 21.42 14.21 -16.36
N ILE A 300 22.34 13.29 -16.14
CA ILE A 300 23.55 13.50 -15.36
C ILE A 300 24.71 13.13 -16.27
N ASN A 301 25.45 14.14 -16.70
CA ASN A 301 26.71 13.96 -17.39
C ASN A 301 27.82 13.95 -16.36
N SER A 302 28.62 12.89 -16.33
CA SER A 302 29.64 12.65 -15.33
C SER A 302 30.86 11.98 -15.94
N SER A 303 32.01 12.25 -15.32
CA SER A 303 33.28 11.62 -15.65
C SER A 303 33.75 10.80 -14.45
N ASN A 304 34.10 9.53 -14.66
CA ASN A 304 34.63 8.63 -13.63
C ASN A 304 33.69 8.39 -12.42
N LEU A 305 32.36 8.49 -12.63
CA LEU A 305 31.34 8.18 -11.61
C LEU A 305 30.55 6.90 -11.87
N ILE A 306 30.79 6.17 -12.98
CA ILE A 306 30.15 4.88 -13.24
C ILE A 306 30.42 3.91 -12.08
N GLY A 307 29.36 3.35 -11.50
CA GLY A 307 29.39 2.47 -10.34
C GLY A 307 29.45 3.18 -8.98
N LYS A 308 29.40 4.52 -8.94
CA LYS A 308 29.39 5.32 -7.70
C LYS A 308 27.97 5.77 -7.35
N GLU A 309 27.69 5.84 -6.04
CA GLU A 309 26.41 6.32 -5.53
C GLU A 309 26.35 7.84 -5.50
N VAL A 310 25.24 8.38 -6.01
CA VAL A 310 24.89 9.79 -5.99
C VAL A 310 23.50 9.97 -5.38
N ARG A 311 23.23 11.17 -4.86
CA ARG A 311 21.91 11.60 -4.41
C ARG A 311 21.38 12.67 -5.35
N ILE A 312 20.19 12.46 -5.90
CA ILE A 312 19.42 13.52 -6.55
C ILE A 312 18.49 14.16 -5.53
N LYS A 313 18.44 15.49 -5.53
CA LYS A 313 17.47 16.32 -4.84
C LYS A 313 16.74 17.18 -5.87
N LEU A 314 15.42 17.32 -5.76
CA LEU A 314 14.67 18.33 -6.50
C LEU A 314 14.24 19.41 -5.53
N PHE A 315 14.47 20.65 -5.92
CA PHE A 315 14.11 21.83 -5.18
C PHE A 315 13.14 22.68 -5.98
N ASP A 316 12.34 23.44 -5.25
CA ASP A 316 11.63 24.61 -5.74
C ASP A 316 12.51 25.85 -5.52
N ASP A 317 12.71 26.65 -6.56
CA ASP A 317 13.53 27.87 -6.54
C ASP A 317 12.72 29.05 -5.99
N ASP A 318 12.86 29.28 -4.69
CA ASP A 318 12.16 30.36 -4.00
C ASP A 318 13.07 31.55 -3.71
N TYR A 319 12.49 32.75 -3.66
CA TYR A 319 13.22 33.96 -3.26
C TYR A 319 13.61 33.91 -1.77
N GLY A 320 14.80 33.36 -1.49
CA GLY A 320 15.49 33.39 -0.20
C GLY A 320 15.91 32.02 0.35
N LYS A 321 15.12 30.96 0.16
CA LYS A 321 15.48 29.60 0.57
C LYS A 321 14.71 28.53 -0.21
N ASP A 322 15.45 27.79 -1.03
CA ASP A 322 14.93 26.70 -1.87
C ASP A 322 14.26 25.59 -1.04
N ASP A 323 13.05 25.18 -1.45
CA ASP A 323 12.26 24.15 -0.77
C ASP A 323 12.55 22.75 -1.34
N LEU A 324 13.05 21.83 -0.52
CA LEU A 324 13.34 20.46 -0.95
C LEU A 324 12.03 19.66 -1.16
N LEU A 325 11.77 19.30 -2.41
CA LEU A 325 10.56 18.58 -2.83
C LEU A 325 10.73 17.06 -2.87
N PHE A 326 11.90 16.60 -3.31
CA PHE A 326 12.16 15.17 -3.54
C PHE A 326 13.64 14.85 -3.34
N GLN A 327 13.94 13.65 -2.83
CA GLN A 327 15.30 13.13 -2.78
C GLN A 327 15.34 11.63 -3.03
N LYS A 328 16.39 11.17 -3.72
CA LYS A 328 16.62 9.75 -4.00
C LYS A 328 18.10 9.45 -4.20
N GLU A 329 18.57 8.32 -3.68
CA GLU A 329 19.94 7.83 -3.88
C GLU A 329 19.95 6.69 -4.90
N PHE A 330 20.97 6.64 -5.75
CA PHE A 330 21.16 5.60 -6.77
C PHE A 330 22.60 5.54 -7.29
N THR A 331 22.94 4.45 -7.96
CA THR A 331 24.26 4.25 -8.58
C THR A 331 24.27 4.72 -10.03
N ILE A 332 25.26 5.53 -10.43
CA ILE A 332 25.45 5.94 -11.83
C ILE A 332 25.85 4.73 -12.67
N GLN A 333 25.11 4.43 -13.73
CA GLN A 333 25.36 3.26 -14.59
C GLN A 333 26.12 3.59 -15.88
N SER A 334 26.23 4.87 -16.23
CA SER A 334 26.84 5.36 -17.46
C SER A 334 27.29 6.82 -17.27
N ASN A 335 28.30 7.27 -18.02
CA ASN A 335 28.77 8.67 -17.94
C ASN A 335 27.64 9.66 -18.22
N LEU A 336 26.74 9.34 -19.16
CA LEU A 336 25.46 10.02 -19.33
C LEU A 336 24.35 9.13 -18.77
N HIS A 337 23.82 9.47 -17.60
CA HIS A 337 22.81 8.70 -16.89
C HIS A 337 21.49 9.47 -16.79
N ALA A 338 20.37 8.83 -17.08
CA ALA A 338 19.05 9.45 -17.00
C ALA A 338 18.19 8.80 -15.92
N ILE A 339 17.58 9.62 -15.06
CA ILE A 339 16.60 9.18 -14.07
C ILE A 339 15.25 9.84 -14.31
N VAL A 340 14.20 9.04 -14.35
CA VAL A 340 12.82 9.55 -14.45
C VAL A 340 12.26 9.77 -13.05
N VAL A 341 11.76 10.98 -12.78
CA VAL A 341 11.13 11.36 -11.52
C VAL A 341 9.65 11.64 -11.74
N SER A 342 8.79 11.02 -10.92
CA SER A 342 7.33 11.18 -11.01
C SER A 342 6.83 12.33 -10.13
N LEU A 343 6.55 13.47 -10.75
CA LEU A 343 6.13 14.69 -10.09
C LEU A 343 4.77 14.57 -9.41
N ASN A 344 3.84 13.78 -9.97
CA ASN A 344 2.51 13.52 -9.38
C ASN A 344 2.53 12.74 -8.06
N THR A 345 3.71 12.28 -7.62
CA THR A 345 3.91 11.65 -6.31
C THR A 345 4.52 12.61 -5.28
N ILE A 346 5.08 13.72 -5.77
CA ILE A 346 5.77 14.76 -5.01
C ILE A 346 4.75 15.85 -4.69
N PRO A 347 4.57 16.23 -3.42
CA PRO A 347 3.72 17.36 -3.08
C PRO A 347 4.20 18.66 -3.73
N ARG A 348 3.26 19.50 -4.19
CA ARG A 348 3.56 20.87 -4.63
C ARG A 348 4.21 21.66 -3.46
N SER A 349 5.19 22.52 -3.75
CA SER A 349 5.70 23.52 -2.79
C SER A 349 4.74 24.71 -2.69
N TRP A 350 4.73 25.37 -1.53
CA TRP A 350 3.91 26.54 -1.25
C TRP A 350 4.80 27.68 -0.71
N GLY A 351 6.05 27.72 -1.16
CA GLY A 351 7.06 28.72 -0.83
C GLY A 351 6.98 29.91 -1.79
N GLY A 352 7.52 31.05 -1.36
CA GLY A 352 7.45 32.31 -2.11
C GLY A 352 6.46 33.34 -1.54
N ASN A 353 6.84 34.62 -1.56
CA ASN A 353 6.01 35.72 -1.08
C ASN A 353 4.62 35.70 -1.77
N TYR A 354 3.57 35.91 -0.98
CA TYR A 354 2.12 35.75 -1.29
C TYR A 354 1.54 36.60 -2.45
N LEU A 355 2.38 37.14 -3.33
CA LEU A 355 2.00 37.99 -4.45
C LEU A 355 2.66 37.60 -5.78
N ALA A 356 3.52 36.56 -5.84
CA ALA A 356 4.29 36.29 -7.06
C ALA A 356 4.57 34.82 -7.43
N GLU A 357 4.09 33.81 -6.69
CA GLU A 357 4.23 32.43 -7.18
C GLU A 357 3.03 32.08 -8.07
N GLY A 358 3.30 31.86 -9.36
CA GLY A 358 2.28 31.70 -10.39
C GLY A 358 1.61 30.31 -10.42
N ASN A 359 1.05 29.94 -11.57
CA ASN A 359 0.57 28.58 -11.82
C ASN A 359 1.73 27.57 -12.06
N ASP A 360 2.97 28.02 -11.87
CA ASP A 360 4.21 27.30 -12.18
C ASP A 360 5.06 27.17 -10.91
N GLN A 361 5.87 26.12 -10.90
CA GLN A 361 6.80 25.72 -9.86
C GLN A 361 8.20 25.71 -10.51
N GLU A 362 9.08 26.62 -10.12
CA GLU A 362 10.43 26.75 -10.65
C GLU A 362 11.35 25.64 -10.11
N LEU A 363 11.45 24.51 -10.82
CA LEU A 363 12.23 23.37 -10.36
C LEU A 363 13.70 23.42 -10.78
N PHE A 364 14.60 23.05 -9.87
CA PHE A 364 15.94 22.62 -10.24
C PHE A 364 16.36 21.32 -9.54
N ALA A 365 17.23 20.56 -10.19
CA ALA A 365 17.80 19.33 -9.67
C ALA A 365 19.21 19.59 -9.14
N GLU A 366 19.51 19.14 -7.94
CA GLU A 366 20.87 19.05 -7.41
C GLU A 366 21.29 17.58 -7.37
N VAL A 367 22.43 17.25 -7.93
CA VAL A 367 23.01 15.91 -7.83
C VAL A 367 24.30 15.99 -7.03
N GLU A 368 24.33 15.27 -5.91
CA GLU A 368 25.42 15.22 -4.95
C GLU A 368 26.14 13.87 -5.05
N VAL A 369 27.46 13.89 -5.22
CA VAL A 369 28.32 12.70 -5.12
C VAL A 369 28.50 12.36 -3.65
N LEU A 370 27.95 11.23 -3.20
CA LEU A 370 27.87 10.92 -1.77
C LEU A 370 29.24 10.74 -1.09
N GLN A 371 30.28 10.42 -1.87
CA GLN A 371 31.62 10.19 -1.34
C GLN A 371 32.40 11.50 -1.14
N THR A 372 32.15 12.53 -1.95
CA THR A 372 32.89 13.80 -1.91
C THR A 372 32.05 14.99 -1.46
N HIS A 373 30.73 14.82 -1.38
CA HIS A 373 29.74 15.89 -1.21
C HIS A 373 29.82 17.00 -2.26
N ALA A 374 30.54 16.77 -3.37
CA ALA A 374 30.51 17.66 -4.52
C ALA A 374 29.13 17.56 -5.17
N PHE A 375 28.55 18.69 -5.50
CA PHE A 375 27.24 18.74 -6.15
C PHE A 375 27.23 19.67 -7.35
N THR A 376 26.31 19.38 -8.27
CA THR A 376 26.04 20.21 -9.45
C THR A 376 24.54 20.40 -9.56
N LYS A 377 24.12 21.63 -9.82
CA LYS A 377 22.72 22.01 -10.03
C LYS A 377 22.38 22.03 -11.53
N SER A 378 21.14 21.74 -11.87
CA SER A 378 20.59 22.00 -13.19
C SER A 378 20.20 23.46 -13.36
N ALA A 379 19.91 23.84 -14.60
CA ALA A 379 19.09 25.02 -14.85
C ALA A 379 17.70 24.84 -14.21
N ILE A 380 17.08 25.96 -13.87
CA ILE A 380 15.70 26.03 -13.40
C ILE A 380 14.76 25.78 -14.58
N VAL A 381 13.68 25.03 -14.35
CA VAL A 381 12.63 24.77 -15.33
C VAL A 381 11.25 25.02 -14.73
N ASP A 382 10.39 25.70 -15.48
CA ASP A 382 9.03 25.99 -15.04
C ASP A 382 8.14 24.75 -15.22
N VAL A 383 7.55 24.28 -14.13
CA VAL A 383 6.65 23.12 -14.15
C VAL A 383 5.27 23.52 -13.67
N ASP A 384 4.24 23.16 -14.42
CA ASP A 384 2.86 23.45 -14.05
C ASP A 384 2.52 22.82 -12.70
N ALA A 385 2.15 23.65 -11.72
CA ALA A 385 1.97 23.22 -10.35
C ALA A 385 0.86 22.16 -10.17
N THR A 386 -0.05 22.01 -11.14
CA THR A 386 -1.12 21.00 -11.12
C THR A 386 -0.61 19.57 -11.36
N VAL A 387 0.62 19.44 -11.83
CA VAL A 387 1.29 18.17 -12.13
C VAL A 387 1.70 17.44 -10.85
N PHE A 388 1.94 18.18 -9.77
CA PHE A 388 2.33 17.65 -8.47
C PHE A 388 1.16 17.01 -7.69
N LYS A 389 1.49 16.21 -6.68
CA LYS A 389 0.52 15.55 -5.80
C LYS A 389 -0.31 16.59 -5.04
N GLN A 390 -1.58 16.72 -5.41
CA GLN A 390 -2.53 17.56 -4.67
C GLN A 390 -2.98 16.85 -3.38
N TYR A 391 -2.85 17.51 -2.25
CA TYR A 391 -3.33 16.98 -0.97
C TYR A 391 -4.85 17.07 -0.90
N SER A 392 -5.51 15.93 -0.71
CA SER A 392 -6.90 15.87 -0.27
C SER A 392 -6.95 15.19 1.11
N PHE A 393 -7.18 15.98 2.15
CA PHE A 393 -7.53 15.48 3.47
C PHE A 393 -8.74 16.26 3.99
N GLU A 394 -9.89 15.59 4.08
CA GLU A 394 -10.98 16.01 4.97
C GLU A 394 -10.86 15.22 6.27
N ILE A 395 -10.35 15.85 7.34
CA ILE A 395 -10.55 15.40 8.72
C ILE A 395 -11.00 16.58 9.59
N PHE A 396 -11.98 16.26 10.44
CA PHE A 396 -12.70 17.10 11.38
C PHE A 396 -11.82 17.92 12.34
N ASN A 397 -12.09 19.22 12.41
CA ASN A 397 -11.71 20.07 13.54
C ASN A 397 -12.93 20.34 14.42
N LYS A 398 -12.83 20.03 15.72
CA LYS A 398 -13.85 20.38 16.72
C LYS A 398 -13.37 21.62 17.47
N VAL A 399 -14.01 22.77 17.26
CA VAL A 399 -13.84 23.97 18.09
C VAL A 399 -15.00 24.00 19.10
N LEU A 400 -14.67 24.10 20.38
CA LEU A 400 -15.61 24.45 21.46
C LEU A 400 -15.38 25.93 21.76
N LYS A 401 -16.44 26.73 21.78
CA LYS A 401 -16.52 27.94 22.58
C LYS A 401 -17.79 27.91 23.44
N VAL A 402 -17.65 28.58 24.56
CA VAL A 402 -18.42 28.51 25.80
C VAL A 402 -19.54 29.57 25.79
N ASP A 403 -20.66 29.20 26.42
CA ASP A 403 -21.78 30.00 26.95
C ASP A 403 -22.93 30.57 26.06
N MET A 404 -24.16 30.17 26.47
CA MET A 404 -25.50 30.80 26.36
C MET A 404 -26.35 30.62 25.07
N PRO A 405 -27.71 30.66 25.16
CA PRO A 405 -28.59 29.50 25.27
C PRO A 405 -29.41 29.20 24.00
N GLU A 406 -30.08 28.06 24.01
CA GLU A 406 -30.79 27.39 22.91
C GLU A 406 -31.70 28.28 22.04
N LYS A 407 -31.54 28.16 20.72
CA LYS A 407 -32.64 28.30 19.76
C LYS A 407 -32.75 27.07 18.88
N LYS A 408 -33.95 26.50 18.85
CA LYS A 408 -34.37 25.31 18.11
C LYS A 408 -34.21 25.53 16.60
N GLU A 409 -33.38 24.71 15.96
CA GLU A 409 -33.44 24.46 14.51
C GLU A 409 -33.65 22.97 14.23
N LYS A 410 -34.47 22.68 13.22
CA LYS A 410 -35.04 21.36 12.91
C LYS A 410 -33.96 20.33 12.56
N LYS A 411 -34.04 19.16 13.20
CA LYS A 411 -33.21 17.97 12.95
C LYS A 411 -33.44 17.41 11.54
N GLU A 412 -32.40 17.28 10.73
CA GLU A 412 -32.33 16.21 9.72
C GLU A 412 -32.03 14.88 10.44
N GLU A 413 -32.89 13.87 10.26
CA GLU A 413 -32.83 12.60 10.98
C GLU A 413 -31.67 11.70 10.52
N ASN A 414 -30.60 11.61 11.33
CA ASN A 414 -29.83 10.38 11.39
C ASN A 414 -30.76 9.28 11.93
N CYS A 415 -30.85 8.13 11.26
CA CYS A 415 -31.69 7.01 11.70
C CYS A 415 -31.37 6.54 13.13
N GLY A 416 -30.23 6.93 13.73
CA GLY A 416 -29.94 6.66 15.13
C GLY A 416 -29.95 5.16 15.44
N GLU A 417 -29.49 4.36 14.47
CA GLU A 417 -29.52 2.91 14.52
C GLU A 417 -30.91 2.26 14.52
N LYS A 418 -31.99 3.05 14.35
CA LYS A 418 -33.40 2.61 14.37
C LYS A 418 -33.70 1.48 13.40
N TYR A 419 -33.09 1.51 12.22
CA TYR A 419 -33.33 0.53 11.15
C TYR A 419 -32.19 -0.49 11.01
N CYS A 420 -31.25 -0.52 11.95
CA CYS A 420 -30.20 -1.52 11.90
C CYS A 420 -30.68 -2.85 12.43
N ILE A 421 -30.24 -3.91 11.75
CA ILE A 421 -30.50 -5.27 12.15
C ILE A 421 -29.73 -5.53 13.45
N LYS A 422 -30.42 -6.10 14.42
CA LYS A 422 -29.95 -6.31 15.79
C LYS A 422 -30.43 -7.66 16.32
N LYS A 423 -29.97 -7.99 17.51
CA LYS A 423 -30.34 -9.23 18.21
C LYS A 423 -31.86 -9.43 18.25
N GLY A 424 -32.31 -10.63 17.86
CA GLY A 424 -33.71 -11.03 17.78
C GLY A 424 -34.33 -10.93 16.38
N ASP A 425 -33.73 -10.20 15.44
CA ASP A 425 -34.22 -10.13 14.07
C ASP A 425 -34.01 -11.46 13.32
N LYS A 426 -34.88 -11.76 12.34
CA LYS A 426 -34.80 -12.97 11.50
C LYS A 426 -34.92 -12.63 10.02
N SER A 427 -33.99 -13.12 9.19
CA SER A 427 -34.06 -12.95 7.74
C SER A 427 -33.04 -13.80 6.98
N ASP A 428 -33.35 -14.08 5.71
CA ASP A 428 -32.40 -14.65 4.76
C ASP A 428 -31.11 -13.82 4.62
N LEU A 429 -31.20 -12.51 4.82
CA LEU A 429 -30.04 -11.60 4.82
C LEU A 429 -29.09 -11.90 5.98
N ILE A 430 -29.62 -12.10 7.20
CA ILE A 430 -28.82 -12.49 8.37
C ILE A 430 -28.13 -13.83 8.13
N ARG A 431 -28.83 -14.78 7.50
CA ARG A 431 -28.25 -16.08 7.13
C ARG A 431 -27.04 -15.94 6.23
N GLU A 432 -27.17 -15.15 5.18
CA GLU A 432 -26.10 -14.91 4.23
C GLU A 432 -24.91 -14.20 4.89
N ILE A 433 -25.17 -13.26 5.81
CA ILE A 433 -24.13 -12.59 6.61
C ILE A 433 -23.41 -13.58 7.54
N ASN A 434 -24.17 -14.42 8.24
CA ASN A 434 -23.62 -15.45 9.12
C ASN A 434 -22.74 -16.46 8.36
N ILE A 435 -23.06 -16.75 7.09
CA ILE A 435 -22.23 -17.57 6.20
C ILE A 435 -20.94 -16.83 5.82
N ARG A 436 -21.04 -15.60 5.29
CA ARG A 436 -19.90 -14.82 4.75
C ARG A 436 -18.90 -14.39 5.82
N LEU A 437 -19.38 -14.19 7.04
CA LEU A 437 -18.56 -13.83 8.18
C LEU A 437 -18.32 -15.00 9.15
N ALA A 438 -18.61 -16.25 8.74
CA ALA A 438 -18.51 -17.41 9.62
C ALA A 438 -17.14 -17.54 10.30
N GLY A 439 -16.05 -17.07 9.68
CA GLY A 439 -14.71 -17.10 10.27
C GLY A 439 -14.45 -16.07 11.38
N PHE A 440 -15.31 -15.06 11.56
CA PHE A 440 -15.20 -14.07 12.64
C PHE A 440 -15.96 -14.58 13.87
N GLY A 441 -15.27 -15.32 14.72
CA GLY A 441 -15.85 -15.86 15.96
C GLY A 441 -16.47 -17.24 15.81
N GLY A 442 -16.50 -17.78 14.58
CA GLY A 442 -17.09 -19.08 14.25
C GLY A 442 -18.60 -19.00 14.31
N ASN A 443 -19.33 -18.91 13.20
CA ASN A 443 -20.81 -18.88 13.19
C ASN A 443 -21.43 -19.96 12.26
N VAL A 444 -22.73 -20.22 12.42
CA VAL A 444 -23.50 -21.18 11.60
C VAL A 444 -24.49 -20.47 10.66
N PRO A 445 -24.94 -21.11 9.56
CA PRO A 445 -25.94 -20.60 8.62
C PRO A 445 -27.38 -20.44 9.19
N THR A 446 -27.54 -19.83 10.37
CA THR A 446 -28.86 -19.46 10.93
C THR A 446 -29.35 -18.14 10.36
N ASP A 447 -30.66 -17.99 10.15
CA ASP A 447 -31.30 -16.73 9.76
C ASP A 447 -31.64 -15.82 10.93
N GLU A 448 -31.34 -16.24 12.16
CA GLU A 448 -31.59 -15.45 13.36
C GLU A 448 -30.35 -14.66 13.80
N PHE A 449 -30.56 -13.41 14.21
CA PHE A 449 -29.53 -12.58 14.82
C PHE A 449 -29.36 -12.97 16.28
N THR A 450 -28.46 -13.92 16.53
CA THR A 450 -28.16 -14.45 17.86
C THR A 450 -27.05 -13.66 18.57
N ASP A 451 -26.78 -13.98 19.85
CA ASP A 451 -25.58 -13.49 20.56
C ASP A 451 -24.28 -13.83 19.82
N ARG A 452 -24.28 -14.96 19.11
CA ARG A 452 -23.14 -15.40 18.30
C ARG A 452 -22.95 -14.49 17.09
N THR A 453 -24.04 -14.11 16.44
CA THR A 453 -24.04 -13.12 15.35
C THR A 453 -23.57 -11.75 15.84
N GLU A 454 -24.04 -11.27 17.00
CA GLU A 454 -23.58 -9.99 17.55
C GLU A 454 -22.05 -9.97 17.78
N LYS A 455 -21.50 -11.01 18.42
CA LYS A 455 -20.06 -11.14 18.66
C LYS A 455 -19.26 -11.21 17.36
N MET A 456 -19.77 -11.92 16.36
CA MET A 456 -19.18 -11.98 15.01
C MET A 456 -19.13 -10.59 14.36
N ILE A 457 -20.23 -9.83 14.41
CA ILE A 457 -20.28 -8.46 13.86
C ILE A 457 -19.33 -7.52 14.60
N LYS A 458 -19.30 -7.57 15.93
CA LYS A 458 -18.34 -6.78 16.73
C LYS A 458 -16.89 -7.10 16.37
N GLN A 459 -16.57 -8.39 16.21
CA GLN A 459 -15.24 -8.80 15.78
C GLN A 459 -14.90 -8.31 14.37
N PHE A 460 -15.84 -8.40 13.42
CA PHE A 460 -15.66 -7.86 12.07
C PHE A 460 -15.47 -6.34 12.06
N GLN A 461 -16.27 -5.60 12.83
CA GLN A 461 -16.18 -4.15 12.98
C GLN A 461 -14.82 -3.71 13.54
N ARG A 462 -14.35 -4.37 14.61
CA ARG A 462 -13.04 -4.10 15.22
C ARG A 462 -11.89 -4.46 14.30
N ASP A 463 -11.93 -5.67 13.72
CA ASP A 463 -10.75 -6.26 13.12
C ASP A 463 -10.62 -5.91 11.63
N TYR A 464 -11.72 -5.86 10.88
CA TYR A 464 -11.72 -5.52 9.45
C TYR A 464 -12.05 -4.04 9.23
N MET A 465 -13.19 -3.55 9.74
CA MET A 465 -13.66 -2.19 9.48
C MET A 465 -12.88 -1.12 10.26
N LYS A 466 -12.26 -1.48 11.39
CA LYS A 466 -11.58 -0.57 12.32
C LYS A 466 -12.49 0.54 12.88
N VAL A 467 -13.76 0.20 13.13
CA VAL A 467 -14.77 1.10 13.70
C VAL A 467 -15.21 0.64 15.09
N PRO A 468 -15.90 1.49 15.89
CA PRO A 468 -16.48 1.05 17.16
C PRO A 468 -17.41 -0.16 17.02
N GLU A 469 -17.38 -1.03 18.03
CA GLU A 469 -18.11 -2.31 18.06
C GLU A 469 -19.58 -2.11 18.44
N THR A 470 -20.41 -1.68 17.48
CA THR A 470 -21.85 -1.52 17.73
C THR A 470 -22.58 -2.85 17.83
N GLY A 471 -22.07 -3.91 17.19
CA GLY A 471 -22.75 -5.21 17.12
C GLY A 471 -24.06 -5.19 16.35
N LYS A 472 -24.33 -4.13 15.59
CA LYS A 472 -25.53 -3.97 14.75
C LYS A 472 -25.14 -3.91 13.28
N ILE A 473 -26.03 -4.37 12.42
CA ILE A 473 -25.80 -4.37 10.96
C ILE A 473 -26.61 -3.24 10.34
N CYS A 474 -25.90 -2.30 9.75
CA CYS A 474 -26.44 -1.16 9.03
C CYS A 474 -25.83 -1.12 7.62
N GLY A 475 -26.22 -0.16 6.78
CA GLY A 475 -25.77 -0.07 5.40
C GLY A 475 -24.25 -0.08 5.24
N ASN A 476 -23.53 0.60 6.14
CA ASN A 476 -22.06 0.59 6.16
C ASN A 476 -21.45 -0.80 6.46
N VAL A 477 -22.07 -1.59 7.33
CA VAL A 477 -21.63 -2.95 7.64
C VAL A 477 -21.88 -3.86 6.43
N LEU A 478 -23.05 -3.77 5.78
CA LEU A 478 -23.35 -4.54 4.56
C LEU A 478 -22.33 -4.28 3.44
N LYS A 479 -22.01 -3.00 3.19
CA LYS A 479 -20.98 -2.60 2.22
C LYS A 479 -19.60 -3.17 2.56
N ALA A 480 -19.17 -3.05 3.82
CA ALA A 480 -17.88 -3.58 4.24
C ALA A 480 -17.77 -5.12 4.11
N ILE A 481 -18.88 -5.84 4.30
CA ILE A 481 -18.90 -7.30 4.07
C ILE A 481 -18.74 -7.62 2.59
N ASP A 482 -19.41 -6.90 1.69
CA ASP A 482 -19.23 -7.08 0.24
C ASP A 482 -17.76 -6.81 -0.17
N GLU A 483 -17.14 -5.73 0.32
CA GLU A 483 -15.70 -5.45 0.09
C GLU A 483 -14.79 -6.57 0.63
N PHE A 484 -15.08 -7.10 1.83
CA PHE A 484 -14.35 -8.24 2.38
C PHE A 484 -14.48 -9.46 1.46
N CYS A 485 -15.68 -9.72 0.94
CA CYS A 485 -15.94 -10.86 0.07
C CYS A 485 -15.21 -10.77 -1.26
N GLU A 486 -15.18 -9.58 -1.87
CA GLU A 486 -14.45 -9.32 -3.12
C GLU A 486 -12.94 -9.52 -2.94
N LYS A 487 -12.39 -9.05 -1.82
CA LYS A 487 -10.95 -9.12 -1.54
C LYS A 487 -10.47 -10.52 -1.14
N TRP A 488 -11.27 -11.24 -0.35
CA TRP A 488 -10.84 -12.47 0.33
C TRP A 488 -11.56 -13.74 -0.15
N GLY A 489 -12.44 -13.65 -1.15
CA GLY A 489 -13.18 -14.78 -1.70
C GLY A 489 -12.30 -15.95 -2.12
N GLU A 490 -12.73 -17.16 -1.77
CA GLU A 490 -12.03 -18.39 -2.14
C GLU A 490 -12.30 -18.80 -3.59
N LYS A 491 -11.27 -19.35 -4.25
CA LYS A 491 -11.40 -19.93 -5.59
C LYS A 491 -11.86 -21.38 -5.48
N ILE A 492 -13.10 -21.67 -5.83
CA ILE A 492 -13.71 -23.00 -5.62
C ILE A 492 -12.97 -24.11 -6.38
N THR A 493 -12.32 -23.79 -7.50
CA THR A 493 -11.54 -24.73 -8.31
C THR A 493 -10.35 -25.34 -7.55
N GLU A 494 -9.81 -24.63 -6.56
CA GLU A 494 -8.72 -25.12 -5.69
C GLU A 494 -9.18 -26.20 -4.70
N TYR A 495 -10.48 -26.41 -4.55
CA TYR A 495 -11.06 -27.40 -3.64
C TYR A 495 -11.56 -28.66 -4.36
N THR A 496 -11.34 -28.75 -5.66
CA THR A 496 -11.81 -29.88 -6.48
C THR A 496 -11.21 -31.21 -6.04
N CYS A 497 -11.96 -32.27 -6.25
CA CYS A 497 -11.69 -33.59 -5.73
C CYS A 497 -10.33 -34.13 -6.18
N LEU A 498 -9.57 -34.67 -5.23
CA LEU A 498 -8.27 -35.28 -5.50
C LEU A 498 -8.34 -36.52 -6.40
N CYS A 499 -9.51 -37.14 -6.61
CA CYS A 499 -9.66 -38.26 -7.55
C CYS A 499 -9.17 -37.92 -8.96
N LYS A 500 -9.21 -36.64 -9.35
CA LYS A 500 -8.75 -36.19 -10.67
C LYS A 500 -7.26 -36.51 -10.91
N ASN A 501 -6.47 -36.49 -9.84
CA ASN A 501 -5.02 -36.68 -9.85
C ASN A 501 -4.58 -38.16 -9.64
N VAL A 502 -5.53 -39.10 -9.52
CA VAL A 502 -5.21 -40.52 -9.31
C VAL A 502 -5.45 -41.28 -10.61
N SER A 503 -4.42 -41.91 -11.16
CA SER A 503 -4.49 -42.65 -12.44
C SER A 503 -5.31 -43.94 -12.34
N SER A 504 -5.27 -44.64 -11.20
CA SER A 504 -5.99 -45.91 -11.00
C SER A 504 -7.51 -45.77 -10.91
N ILE A 505 -8.04 -44.56 -10.74
CA ILE A 505 -9.48 -44.32 -10.69
C ILE A 505 -10.00 -44.14 -12.12
N GLN A 506 -10.74 -45.14 -12.62
CA GLN A 506 -11.40 -45.06 -13.93
C GLN A 506 -12.60 -44.11 -13.90
N SER A 507 -13.49 -44.23 -12.91
CA SER A 507 -14.73 -43.46 -12.84
C SER A 507 -14.57 -42.19 -11.98
N LYS A 508 -13.78 -41.22 -12.43
CA LYS A 508 -13.53 -39.96 -11.70
C LYS A 508 -14.81 -39.12 -11.57
N CYS A 509 -14.92 -38.32 -10.50
CA CYS A 509 -16.01 -37.34 -10.38
C CYS A 509 -15.68 -36.03 -11.10
N SER A 510 -16.69 -35.20 -11.38
CA SER A 510 -16.55 -33.88 -12.05
C SER A 510 -15.93 -32.79 -11.19
N GLY A 511 -15.38 -33.14 -10.02
CA GLY A 511 -14.75 -32.23 -9.08
C GLY A 511 -15.37 -32.25 -7.68
N PHE A 512 -16.66 -32.59 -7.53
CA PHE A 512 -17.34 -32.56 -6.23
C PHE A 512 -18.31 -33.72 -6.06
N GLY A 513 -17.75 -34.94 -5.96
CA GLY A 513 -18.50 -36.18 -5.74
C GLY A 513 -19.49 -36.51 -6.86
N LYS A 514 -20.18 -37.64 -6.71
CA LYS A 514 -21.30 -38.07 -7.55
C LYS A 514 -22.63 -38.02 -6.80
N GLY A 515 -22.65 -37.50 -5.57
CA GLY A 515 -23.84 -37.40 -4.74
C GLY A 515 -24.28 -38.74 -4.12
N ARG A 516 -23.36 -39.71 -4.01
CA ARG A 516 -23.69 -41.05 -3.51
C ARG A 516 -23.99 -41.05 -2.01
N TYR A 517 -24.82 -42.00 -1.59
CA TYR A 517 -25.03 -42.39 -0.18
C TYR A 517 -25.68 -41.32 0.73
N LYS A 518 -26.58 -40.49 0.20
CA LYS A 518 -27.26 -39.37 0.89
C LYS A 518 -28.01 -39.71 2.19
N ARG A 519 -28.34 -40.98 2.41
CA ARG A 519 -29.09 -41.43 3.60
C ARG A 519 -28.44 -42.64 4.28
N GLU A 520 -27.21 -42.95 3.92
CA GLU A 520 -26.50 -44.11 4.42
C GLU A 520 -25.43 -43.71 5.42
N TYR A 521 -25.27 -44.50 6.47
CA TYR A 521 -24.36 -44.23 7.57
C TYR A 521 -23.49 -45.46 7.82
N SER A 522 -22.25 -45.25 8.23
CA SER A 522 -21.34 -46.33 8.64
C SER A 522 -21.58 -46.81 10.07
N SER A 523 -22.58 -46.26 10.75
CA SER A 523 -22.94 -46.56 12.15
C SER A 523 -24.45 -46.45 12.34
N SER A 524 -24.99 -47.26 13.25
CA SER A 524 -26.41 -47.26 13.64
C SER A 524 -26.85 -45.99 14.35
N SER A 525 -25.92 -45.19 14.90
CA SER A 525 -26.26 -43.93 15.58
C SER A 525 -26.71 -42.80 14.65
N ARG A 526 -26.51 -42.95 13.33
CA ARG A 526 -26.96 -42.00 12.27
C ARG A 526 -26.58 -40.53 12.49
N ILE A 527 -25.49 -40.26 13.20
CA ILE A 527 -24.95 -38.91 13.36
C ILE A 527 -24.05 -38.51 12.17
N GLU A 528 -23.93 -37.21 11.90
CA GLU A 528 -23.28 -36.68 10.69
C GLU A 528 -21.83 -37.15 10.50
N ARG A 529 -21.13 -37.42 11.61
CA ARG A 529 -19.74 -37.90 11.59
C ARG A 529 -19.58 -39.26 10.89
N PHE A 530 -20.66 -40.06 10.83
CA PHE A 530 -20.74 -41.38 10.19
C PHE A 530 -21.54 -41.36 8.89
N HIS A 531 -22.01 -40.18 8.47
CA HIS A 531 -22.78 -40.03 7.26
C HIS A 531 -21.87 -40.24 6.05
N LYS A 532 -22.24 -41.19 5.17
CA LYS A 532 -21.47 -41.56 3.98
C LYS A 532 -21.63 -40.60 2.80
N TYR A 533 -22.42 -39.54 2.97
CA TYR A 533 -22.88 -38.73 1.86
C TYR A 533 -21.79 -37.88 1.19
N GLU A 534 -21.70 -37.97 -0.13
CA GLU A 534 -20.96 -37.03 -0.97
C GLU A 534 -21.75 -35.72 -1.15
N ARG A 535 -21.51 -34.74 -0.27
CA ARG A 535 -22.20 -33.45 -0.33
C ARG A 535 -21.96 -32.74 -1.67
N PRO A 536 -22.93 -31.97 -2.19
CA PRO A 536 -22.84 -31.39 -3.52
C PRO A 536 -21.96 -30.13 -3.57
N GLY A 537 -20.68 -30.24 -3.21
CA GLY A 537 -19.73 -29.12 -3.19
C GLY A 537 -18.99 -28.98 -1.87
N ILE A 538 -18.40 -27.81 -1.65
CA ILE A 538 -17.79 -27.44 -0.37
C ILE A 538 -18.76 -26.55 0.41
N HIS A 539 -18.84 -26.75 1.72
CA HIS A 539 -19.67 -25.94 2.61
C HIS A 539 -19.23 -24.48 2.63
N ARG A 540 -20.16 -23.52 2.43
CA ARG A 540 -19.82 -22.10 2.29
C ARG A 540 -19.22 -21.49 3.56
N SER A 541 -19.72 -21.85 4.75
CA SER A 541 -19.10 -21.37 6.01
C SER A 541 -17.65 -21.84 6.14
N LEU A 542 -17.32 -23.03 5.60
CA LEU A 542 -15.94 -23.52 5.60
C LEU A 542 -15.05 -22.62 4.73
N LEU A 543 -15.51 -22.29 3.52
CA LEU A 543 -14.79 -21.39 2.61
C LEU A 543 -14.53 -20.02 3.26
N TRP A 544 -15.55 -19.42 3.87
CA TRP A 544 -15.40 -18.12 4.52
C TRP A 544 -14.59 -18.16 5.82
N GLY A 545 -14.59 -19.29 6.53
CA GLY A 545 -13.63 -19.55 7.61
C GLY A 545 -12.18 -19.45 7.13
N ILE A 546 -11.88 -20.00 5.95
CA ILE A 546 -10.55 -19.96 5.32
C ILE A 546 -10.20 -18.54 4.84
N SER A 547 -11.15 -17.82 4.24
CA SER A 547 -10.98 -16.41 3.86
C SER A 547 -10.59 -15.56 5.06
N THR A 548 -11.26 -15.73 6.20
CA THR A 548 -10.93 -15.02 7.44
C THR A 548 -9.55 -15.40 7.98
N LEU A 549 -9.16 -16.68 7.94
CA LEU A 549 -7.81 -17.10 8.31
C LEU A 549 -6.75 -16.41 7.44
N ARG A 550 -6.95 -16.39 6.11
CA ARG A 550 -6.04 -15.71 5.18
C ARG A 550 -5.93 -14.23 5.49
N PHE A 551 -7.03 -13.57 5.80
CA PHE A 551 -7.04 -12.18 6.26
C PHE A 551 -6.16 -11.97 7.50
N TYR A 552 -6.38 -12.72 8.59
CA TYR A 552 -5.59 -12.53 9.82
C TYR A 552 -4.12 -12.90 9.66
N ILE A 553 -3.82 -13.96 8.89
CA ILE A 553 -2.44 -14.36 8.61
C ILE A 553 -1.75 -13.30 7.75
N SER A 554 -2.45 -12.62 6.84
CA SER A 554 -1.87 -11.55 6.01
C SER A 554 -1.42 -10.32 6.81
N ASN A 555 -1.99 -10.11 8.00
CA ASN A 555 -1.66 -8.97 8.87
C ASN A 555 -0.32 -9.15 9.63
N GLN A 556 0.44 -10.20 9.32
CA GLN A 556 1.76 -10.46 9.89
C GLN A 556 2.69 -11.16 8.87
N ASN A 557 3.99 -11.21 9.19
CA ASN A 557 5.04 -11.67 8.28
C ASN A 557 5.78 -12.94 8.71
N VAL A 558 5.43 -13.52 9.86
CA VAL A 558 6.02 -14.75 10.38
C VAL A 558 5.42 -15.98 9.71
N TYR A 559 4.10 -16.16 9.81
CA TYR A 559 3.40 -17.28 9.21
C TYR A 559 2.83 -16.88 7.84
N LYS A 560 2.85 -17.78 6.86
CA LYS A 560 2.12 -17.58 5.61
C LYS A 560 1.24 -18.77 5.31
N TYR A 561 0.04 -18.46 4.85
CA TYR A 561 -0.84 -19.41 4.18
C TYR A 561 -0.18 -19.81 2.86
N MET A 562 -0.10 -21.11 2.55
CA MET A 562 0.53 -21.59 1.33
C MET A 562 -0.50 -22.14 0.33
N TRP A 563 -0.92 -23.39 0.50
CA TRP A 563 -1.87 -24.07 -0.36
C TRP A 563 -2.72 -25.06 0.44
N LYS A 564 -3.77 -25.56 -0.20
CA LYS A 564 -4.60 -26.64 0.35
C LYS A 564 -3.99 -27.98 -0.05
N THR A 565 -3.69 -28.84 0.90
CA THR A 565 -3.25 -30.22 0.59
C THR A 565 -4.44 -31.10 0.21
N ALA A 566 -5.65 -30.77 0.70
CA ALA A 566 -6.88 -31.38 0.24
C ALA A 566 -8.11 -30.48 0.50
N GLY A 567 -8.96 -30.37 -0.51
CA GLY A 567 -10.33 -29.86 -0.38
C GLY A 567 -11.33 -31.01 -0.35
N TYR A 568 -11.83 -31.41 -1.52
CA TYR A 568 -12.80 -32.50 -1.65
C TYR A 568 -12.14 -33.88 -1.85
N ARG A 569 -12.75 -34.94 -1.31
CA ARG A 569 -12.43 -36.35 -1.56
C ARG A 569 -13.72 -37.15 -1.71
N CYS A 570 -13.98 -37.69 -2.89
CA CYS A 570 -15.13 -38.57 -3.16
C CYS A 570 -14.82 -40.02 -2.76
N TRP A 571 -15.82 -40.91 -2.79
CA TRP A 571 -15.64 -42.33 -2.46
C TRP A 571 -14.62 -43.03 -3.34
N GLU A 572 -14.55 -42.69 -4.63
CA GLU A 572 -13.55 -43.26 -5.54
C GLU A 572 -12.11 -42.98 -5.05
N HIS A 573 -11.86 -41.76 -4.58
CA HIS A 573 -10.57 -41.38 -4.00
C HIS A 573 -10.33 -42.01 -2.62
N ASN A 574 -11.38 -42.11 -1.79
CA ASN A 574 -11.27 -42.78 -0.50
C ASN A 574 -11.04 -44.30 -0.63
N ASN A 575 -11.54 -44.94 -1.68
CA ASN A 575 -11.30 -46.35 -1.95
C ASN A 575 -9.91 -46.58 -2.53
N SER A 576 -9.40 -45.68 -3.38
CA SER A 576 -8.05 -45.81 -3.96
C SER A 576 -6.94 -45.61 -2.93
N VAL A 577 -7.20 -44.86 -1.87
CA VAL A 577 -6.32 -44.72 -0.71
C VAL A 577 -7.20 -44.99 0.51
N PRO A 578 -7.32 -46.26 0.94
CA PRO A 578 -8.35 -46.75 1.85
C PRO A 578 -8.52 -45.88 3.09
N ARG A 579 -9.55 -45.02 3.07
CA ARG A 579 -9.91 -44.12 4.18
C ARG A 579 -11.34 -44.35 4.61
N ARG A 580 -11.56 -44.39 5.92
CA ARG A 580 -12.89 -44.54 6.52
C ARG A 580 -13.60 -43.20 6.79
N SER A 581 -12.87 -42.08 6.79
CA SER A 581 -13.42 -40.74 7.11
C SER A 581 -14.14 -40.11 5.91
N THR A 582 -15.26 -39.41 6.19
CA THR A 582 -16.09 -38.70 5.20
C THR A 582 -16.03 -37.17 5.36
N ASN A 583 -15.15 -36.64 6.21
CA ASN A 583 -15.02 -35.19 6.45
C ASN A 583 -14.74 -34.39 5.15
N HIS A 584 -13.85 -34.87 4.28
CA HIS A 584 -13.54 -34.23 2.99
C HIS A 584 -14.60 -34.44 1.89
N MET A 585 -15.75 -35.05 2.20
CA MET A 585 -16.90 -35.07 1.28
C MET A 585 -17.70 -33.77 1.35
N GLY A 586 -17.00 -32.63 1.31
CA GLY A 586 -17.58 -31.29 1.31
C GLY A 586 -17.46 -30.49 2.60
N LYS A 587 -17.01 -31.09 3.70
CA LYS A 587 -17.07 -30.48 5.05
C LYS A 587 -15.70 -30.13 5.65
N ALA A 588 -14.60 -30.42 4.96
CA ALA A 588 -13.26 -30.22 5.51
C ALA A 588 -12.24 -29.74 4.48
N VAL A 589 -11.17 -29.13 4.98
CA VAL A 589 -9.99 -28.71 4.23
C VAL A 589 -8.73 -29.00 5.03
N ASP A 590 -7.66 -29.41 4.35
CA ASP A 590 -6.33 -29.54 4.92
C ASP A 590 -5.44 -28.40 4.38
N ILE A 591 -4.85 -27.60 5.27
CA ILE A 591 -4.13 -26.37 4.89
C ILE A 591 -2.65 -26.43 5.28
N GLN A 592 -1.80 -26.07 4.33
CA GLN A 592 -0.35 -25.98 4.45
C GLN A 592 0.12 -24.57 4.81
N PHE A 593 1.12 -24.49 5.68
CA PHE A 593 1.70 -23.23 6.16
C PHE A 593 3.23 -23.19 6.00
N SER A 594 3.78 -21.98 6.01
CA SER A 594 5.20 -21.72 6.19
C SER A 594 5.47 -20.76 7.35
N LYS A 595 6.70 -20.81 7.88
CA LYS A 595 7.24 -19.85 8.85
C LYS A 595 8.49 -19.21 8.26
N ASN A 596 8.51 -17.88 8.16
CA ASN A 596 9.62 -17.09 7.60
C ASN A 596 10.08 -17.61 6.22
N GLY A 597 9.12 -17.97 5.36
CA GLY A 597 9.38 -18.51 4.02
C GLY A 597 9.71 -20.01 3.97
N VAL A 598 9.92 -20.68 5.11
CA VAL A 598 10.20 -22.12 5.16
C VAL A 598 8.91 -22.92 5.30
N PRO A 599 8.55 -23.80 4.34
CA PRO A 599 7.34 -24.63 4.42
C PRO A 599 7.38 -25.63 5.59
N ILE A 600 6.27 -25.76 6.32
CA ILE A 600 6.13 -26.70 7.45
C ILE A 600 5.74 -28.08 6.92
N GLN A 601 6.68 -28.82 6.34
CA GLN A 601 6.39 -30.06 5.60
C GLN A 601 6.99 -31.32 6.23
N GLY A 602 6.44 -32.47 5.84
CA GLY A 602 6.89 -33.79 6.26
C GLY A 602 6.48 -34.17 7.69
N LYS A 603 6.61 -35.45 8.03
CA LYS A 603 6.28 -35.99 9.36
C LYS A 603 7.46 -35.74 10.31
N LYS A 604 7.49 -34.56 10.95
CA LYS A 604 8.60 -34.12 11.82
C LYS A 604 8.10 -33.56 13.15
N GLY A 605 8.75 -33.93 14.26
CA GLY A 605 8.42 -33.42 15.60
C GLY A 605 8.56 -31.89 15.72
N SER A 606 9.51 -31.29 15.01
CA SER A 606 9.71 -29.83 14.95
C SER A 606 8.51 -29.06 14.41
N ASN A 607 7.64 -29.69 13.62
CA ASN A 607 6.47 -29.05 13.04
C ASN A 607 5.35 -28.88 14.08
N ILE A 608 5.27 -29.77 15.06
CA ILE A 608 4.14 -29.86 16.00
C ILE A 608 3.99 -28.56 16.79
N SER A 609 5.08 -28.03 17.35
CA SER A 609 5.06 -26.75 18.08
C SER A 609 4.63 -25.58 17.17
N LEU A 610 5.07 -25.56 15.91
CA LEU A 610 4.71 -24.51 14.96
C LEU A 610 3.22 -24.55 14.59
N LEU A 611 2.68 -25.74 14.34
CA LEU A 611 1.27 -25.94 14.01
C LEU A 611 0.37 -25.60 15.20
N ASN A 612 0.77 -25.96 16.42
CA ASN A 612 0.08 -25.54 17.65
C ASN A 612 0.10 -24.01 17.81
N GLU A 613 1.23 -23.35 17.53
CA GLU A 613 1.30 -21.88 17.58
C GLU A 613 0.36 -21.23 16.55
N ILE A 614 0.26 -21.78 15.33
CA ILE A 614 -0.68 -21.31 14.30
C ILE A 614 -2.12 -21.53 14.75
N ASN A 615 -2.44 -22.70 15.31
CA ASN A 615 -3.76 -22.99 15.86
C ASN A 615 -4.16 -21.95 16.91
N GLU A 616 -3.34 -21.76 17.93
CA GLU A 616 -3.60 -20.83 19.02
C GLU A 616 -3.75 -19.38 18.53
N LYS A 617 -2.82 -18.92 17.68
CA LYS A 617 -2.79 -17.52 17.23
C LYS A 617 -3.91 -17.17 16.26
N PHE A 618 -4.41 -18.13 15.49
CA PHE A 618 -5.35 -17.85 14.39
C PHE A 618 -6.67 -18.63 14.51
N TYR A 619 -6.64 -19.95 14.56
CA TYR A 619 -7.83 -20.80 14.56
C TYR A 619 -8.64 -20.67 15.84
N SER A 620 -8.03 -20.96 16.99
CA SER A 620 -8.67 -20.84 18.31
C SER A 620 -9.01 -19.39 18.64
N LYS A 621 -8.10 -18.45 18.32
CA LYS A 621 -8.29 -17.03 18.65
C LYS A 621 -9.45 -16.40 17.89
N TYR A 622 -9.45 -16.52 16.56
CA TYR A 622 -10.37 -15.76 15.70
C TYR A 622 -11.58 -16.56 15.24
N LEU A 623 -11.41 -17.82 14.83
CA LEU A 623 -12.52 -18.66 14.36
C LEU A 623 -13.25 -19.35 15.52
N LYS A 624 -12.69 -19.30 16.74
CA LYS A 624 -13.15 -20.08 17.90
C LYS A 624 -13.24 -21.58 17.59
N ALA A 625 -12.34 -22.06 16.75
CA ALA A 625 -12.29 -23.46 16.37
C ALA A 625 -11.97 -24.34 17.60
N LYS A 626 -12.62 -25.50 17.69
CA LYS A 626 -12.43 -26.46 18.77
C LYS A 626 -11.35 -27.47 18.40
N TYR A 627 -10.43 -27.68 19.34
CA TYR A 627 -9.39 -28.69 19.21
C TYR A 627 -9.99 -30.08 19.46
N GLN A 628 -9.70 -31.04 18.57
CA GLN A 628 -10.14 -32.44 18.68
C GLN A 628 -11.66 -32.63 18.81
N TRP A 629 -12.46 -31.70 18.28
CA TRP A 629 -13.92 -31.73 18.37
C TRP A 629 -14.48 -31.76 19.81
N VAL A 630 -13.66 -31.45 20.82
CA VAL A 630 -14.08 -31.41 22.23
C VAL A 630 -15.08 -30.27 22.42
N ASP A 631 -16.25 -30.59 22.99
CA ASP A 631 -17.42 -29.71 23.11
C ASP A 631 -17.84 -29.08 21.75
N GLY A 632 -17.69 -29.85 20.68
CA GLY A 632 -17.67 -29.40 19.29
C GLY A 632 -18.98 -28.91 18.67
N LYS A 633 -20.09 -28.81 19.40
CA LYS A 633 -21.42 -28.53 18.79
C LYS A 633 -21.45 -27.19 18.05
N ASN A 634 -21.81 -27.22 16.76
CA ASN A 634 -21.94 -26.06 15.88
C ASN A 634 -20.65 -25.22 15.75
N ASN A 635 -19.47 -25.82 15.90
CA ASN A 635 -18.20 -25.11 15.82
C ASN A 635 -17.35 -25.58 14.63
N PHE A 636 -16.48 -24.68 14.16
CA PHE A 636 -15.30 -25.12 13.41
C PHE A 636 -14.48 -26.03 14.30
N SER A 637 -13.90 -27.07 13.72
CA SER A 637 -13.07 -28.00 14.47
C SER A 637 -11.80 -28.32 13.73
N ILE A 638 -10.75 -28.61 14.50
CA ILE A 638 -9.47 -29.07 13.96
C ILE A 638 -9.10 -30.44 14.50
N GLU A 639 -8.42 -31.23 13.67
CA GLU A 639 -7.88 -32.53 14.05
C GLU A 639 -6.74 -32.38 15.08
N PRO A 640 -6.45 -33.45 15.86
CA PRO A 640 -5.29 -33.47 16.75
C PRO A 640 -3.99 -33.25 15.96
N ILE A 641 -3.09 -32.43 16.52
CA ILE A 641 -1.77 -32.15 15.94
C ILE A 641 -0.74 -33.04 16.65
N GLY A 642 -0.01 -33.86 15.90
CA GLY A 642 0.94 -34.83 16.46
C GLY A 642 1.47 -35.81 15.42
N LEU A 643 2.30 -36.77 15.87
CA LEU A 643 2.93 -37.77 15.00
C LEU A 643 2.23 -39.14 15.02
N SER A 644 1.29 -39.32 15.93
CA SER A 644 0.50 -40.55 16.07
C SER A 644 -0.49 -40.72 14.91
N ASP A 645 -1.02 -41.92 14.74
CA ASP A 645 -2.03 -42.18 13.71
C ASP A 645 -3.28 -41.33 13.95
N GLY A 646 -3.88 -40.85 12.86
CA GLY A 646 -5.02 -39.92 12.91
C GLY A 646 -4.68 -38.49 13.32
N HIS A 647 -3.40 -38.13 13.46
CA HIS A 647 -2.96 -36.76 13.76
C HIS A 647 -2.43 -36.05 12.51
N THR A 648 -2.54 -34.72 12.50
CA THR A 648 -1.90 -33.87 11.50
C THR A 648 -0.51 -33.44 11.97
N TYR A 649 0.47 -33.47 11.05
CA TYR A 649 1.88 -33.20 11.38
C TYR A 649 2.58 -32.19 10.46
N SER A 650 1.96 -31.85 9.33
CA SER A 650 2.46 -30.83 8.41
C SER A 650 1.37 -29.89 7.89
N TRP A 651 0.11 -30.18 8.15
CA TRP A 651 -1.04 -29.33 7.82
C TRP A 651 -1.91 -29.15 9.05
N ILE A 652 -2.86 -28.22 8.97
CA ILE A 652 -3.97 -28.14 9.93
C ILE A 652 -5.24 -28.51 9.19
N HIS A 653 -5.97 -29.49 9.73
CA HIS A 653 -7.31 -29.85 9.28
C HIS A 653 -8.31 -28.84 9.83
N LEU A 654 -9.24 -28.38 9.02
CA LEU A 654 -10.38 -27.57 9.46
C LEU A 654 -11.65 -28.18 8.89
N ASP A 655 -12.64 -28.41 9.74
CA ASP A 655 -13.94 -28.91 9.31
C ASP A 655 -15.12 -28.26 10.03
N VAL A 656 -16.31 -28.48 9.47
CA VAL A 656 -17.62 -28.08 10.02
C VAL A 656 -18.49 -29.30 10.32
N ARG A 657 -17.87 -30.46 10.59
CA ARG A 657 -18.60 -31.74 10.71
C ARG A 657 -19.56 -31.78 11.90
N GLU A 658 -19.30 -30.97 12.92
CA GLU A 658 -20.08 -30.89 14.16
C GLU A 658 -21.20 -29.85 14.09
N PHE A 659 -21.47 -29.30 12.90
CA PHE A 659 -22.67 -28.52 12.66
C PHE A 659 -23.90 -29.43 12.71
N ASP A 660 -24.97 -28.96 13.35
CA ASP A 660 -26.26 -29.64 13.34
C ASP A 660 -26.76 -29.80 11.90
N ASN A 661 -27.54 -30.86 11.66
CA ASN A 661 -27.97 -31.25 10.30
C ASN A 661 -28.65 -30.12 9.51
N GLU A 662 -29.39 -29.24 10.20
CA GLU A 662 -30.04 -28.07 9.58
C GLU A 662 -29.05 -27.10 8.94
N TYR A 663 -27.82 -27.02 9.47
CA TYR A 663 -26.73 -26.19 8.96
C TYR A 663 -25.86 -26.93 7.94
N LEU A 664 -26.17 -28.20 7.65
CA LEU A 664 -25.50 -29.02 6.66
C LEU A 664 -26.44 -29.42 5.53
N ASP A 665 -27.47 -28.61 5.28
CA ASP A 665 -28.32 -28.74 4.10
C ASP A 665 -27.52 -28.50 2.81
N ASP A 666 -27.86 -29.22 1.74
CA ASP A 666 -27.20 -29.15 0.44
C ASP A 666 -27.13 -27.74 -0.15
N LYS A 667 -28.08 -26.86 0.19
CA LYS A 667 -28.10 -25.47 -0.26
C LYS A 667 -26.89 -24.66 0.22
N TYR A 668 -26.20 -25.10 1.28
CA TYR A 668 -24.98 -24.46 1.78
C TYR A 668 -23.70 -25.02 1.15
N PHE A 669 -23.80 -25.98 0.24
CA PHE A 669 -22.65 -26.55 -0.48
C PHE A 669 -22.60 -26.01 -1.91
N VAL A 670 -21.40 -25.63 -2.36
CA VAL A 670 -21.22 -24.98 -3.66
C VAL A 670 -20.18 -25.68 -4.54
N LYS A 671 -20.48 -25.71 -5.84
CA LYS A 671 -19.60 -26.28 -6.89
C LYS A 671 -19.06 -25.24 -7.87
N THR A 672 -19.64 -24.03 -7.90
CA THR A 672 -19.35 -22.97 -8.87
C THR A 672 -18.91 -21.69 -8.18
N GLN A 673 -18.07 -20.89 -8.86
CA GLN A 673 -17.46 -19.69 -8.29
C GLN A 673 -18.53 -18.63 -7.94
N GLU A 674 -19.53 -18.47 -8.81
CA GLU A 674 -20.64 -17.52 -8.62
C GLU A 674 -21.39 -17.74 -7.29
N LYS A 675 -21.58 -19.01 -6.91
CA LYS A 675 -22.31 -19.39 -5.68
C LYS A 675 -21.48 -19.23 -4.40
N VAL A 676 -20.16 -19.02 -4.49
CA VAL A 676 -19.31 -18.78 -3.31
C VAL A 676 -19.70 -17.46 -2.64
N ILE A 677 -19.67 -16.37 -3.42
CA ILE A 677 -20.08 -15.04 -2.95
C ILE A 677 -21.60 -14.94 -2.98
N ASN A 678 -22.29 -15.43 -4.02
CA ASN A 678 -23.75 -15.39 -4.13
C ASN A 678 -24.31 -13.95 -4.21
N GLY A 679 -23.67 -13.09 -5.02
CA GLY A 679 -24.13 -11.71 -5.28
C GLY A 679 -23.82 -10.70 -4.17
N SER A 680 -24.27 -9.46 -4.33
CA SER A 680 -24.10 -8.39 -3.32
C SER A 680 -25.12 -8.53 -2.18
N LEU A 681 -24.65 -8.38 -0.94
CA LEU A 681 -25.52 -8.29 0.24
C LEU A 681 -26.41 -7.05 0.20
N LEU A 682 -25.94 -5.95 -0.39
CA LEU A 682 -26.72 -4.73 -0.51
C LEU A 682 -27.93 -4.95 -1.42
N GLU A 683 -27.75 -5.62 -2.56
CA GLU A 683 -28.87 -5.97 -3.46
C GLU A 683 -29.81 -7.00 -2.85
N LEU A 684 -29.26 -7.99 -2.13
CA LEU A 684 -30.08 -8.94 -1.36
C LEU A 684 -30.92 -8.22 -0.29
N ALA A 685 -30.32 -7.27 0.44
CA ALA A 685 -31.02 -6.49 1.46
C ALA A 685 -32.15 -5.65 0.86
N LYS A 686 -31.91 -4.96 -0.26
CA LYS A 686 -32.96 -4.23 -1.00
C LYS A 686 -34.11 -5.15 -1.41
N LYS A 687 -33.80 -6.30 -2.01
CA LYS A 687 -34.80 -7.29 -2.45
C LYS A 687 -35.65 -7.83 -1.30
N LEU A 688 -35.07 -7.95 -0.10
CA LEU A 688 -35.75 -8.42 1.10
C LEU A 688 -36.44 -7.29 1.90
N GLY A 689 -36.53 -6.08 1.36
CA GLY A 689 -37.25 -4.96 1.99
C GLY A 689 -36.45 -4.17 3.03
N PHE A 690 -35.13 -4.39 3.14
CA PHE A 690 -34.27 -3.68 4.10
C PHE A 690 -33.75 -2.33 3.58
N LEU A 691 -34.53 -1.62 2.76
CA LEU A 691 -34.14 -0.32 2.17
C LEU A 691 -33.71 0.69 3.24
N ASN A 692 -34.49 0.79 4.33
CA ASN A 692 -34.17 1.68 5.44
C ASN A 692 -32.87 1.28 6.15
N THR A 693 -32.56 -0.01 6.25
CA THR A 693 -31.28 -0.51 6.79
C THR A 693 -30.11 -0.13 5.87
N CYS A 694 -30.28 -0.28 4.55
CA CYS A 694 -29.29 0.09 3.55
C CYS A 694 -28.94 1.59 3.61
N MET A 695 -29.93 2.42 3.91
CA MET A 695 -29.78 3.87 4.06
C MET A 695 -29.32 4.30 5.47
N CYS A 696 -29.42 3.41 6.47
CA CYS A 696 -29.13 3.73 7.87
C CYS A 696 -27.63 3.60 8.19
N ASN A 697 -27.07 4.62 8.86
CA ASN A 697 -25.66 4.73 9.24
C ASN A 697 -25.50 4.97 10.75
N SER A 698 -25.05 3.97 11.49
CA SER A 698 -25.05 3.95 12.96
C SER A 698 -23.74 4.37 13.62
N ALA A 699 -23.17 5.49 13.19
CA ALA A 699 -22.01 6.05 13.89
C ALA A 699 -22.25 7.52 14.20
N GLY A 700 -22.37 7.84 15.50
CA GLY A 700 -22.25 9.20 16.00
C GLY A 700 -20.81 9.69 15.87
N ASN A 701 -20.51 10.35 14.76
CA ASN A 701 -19.52 11.42 14.64
C ASN A 701 -20.15 12.48 13.74
N ASN A 702 -20.15 13.74 14.20
CA ASN A 702 -20.79 14.90 13.55
C ASN A 702 -20.58 14.87 12.03
N SER A 703 -21.67 14.80 11.28
CA SER A 703 -21.76 15.18 9.86
C SER A 703 -21.22 16.61 9.71
N ASN A 704 -20.24 16.88 8.86
CA ASN A 704 -20.44 16.97 7.42
C ASN A 704 -19.69 15.89 6.65
N LYS A 705 -20.25 14.68 6.65
CA LYS A 705 -20.31 13.87 5.44
C LYS A 705 -21.75 13.42 5.28
N LYS A 706 -22.43 14.06 4.32
CA LYS A 706 -23.55 13.45 3.60
C LYS A 706 -23.05 12.15 2.94
N PRO A 707 -23.95 11.20 2.69
CA PRO A 707 -23.65 9.78 2.58
C PRO A 707 -22.73 9.46 1.39
N ILE A 708 -21.71 8.62 1.60
CA ILE A 708 -21.05 7.92 0.48
C ILE A 708 -21.82 6.60 0.25
N GLU A 709 -22.98 6.75 -0.37
CA GLU A 709 -23.26 5.97 -1.58
C GLU A 709 -22.15 6.30 -2.60
N ASN A 710 -21.85 5.40 -3.54
CA ASN A 710 -21.57 5.94 -4.88
C ASN A 710 -22.91 6.42 -5.44
N ASP A 711 -23.36 7.53 -4.84
CA ASP A 711 -24.26 8.52 -5.37
C ASP A 711 -23.50 9.86 -5.34
N SER A 712 -22.35 9.90 -6.00
CA SER A 712 -22.27 10.91 -7.04
C SER A 712 -22.89 10.26 -8.26
N ASN A 713 -24.21 10.23 -8.35
CA ASN A 713 -24.87 11.13 -9.29
C ASN A 713 -26.40 10.95 -9.29
N ASN A 714 -27.04 11.52 -8.27
CA ASN A 714 -28.34 12.14 -8.44
C ASN A 714 -28.27 13.67 -8.30
N LYS A 715 -27.06 14.24 -8.41
CA LYS A 715 -26.89 15.53 -9.08
C LYS A 715 -25.84 15.44 -10.17
N ARG A 716 -26.16 15.98 -11.34
CA ARG A 716 -25.20 16.12 -12.43
C ARG A 716 -24.07 17.04 -11.96
N ILE A 717 -22.82 16.69 -12.20
CA ILE A 717 -21.62 17.47 -11.81
C ILE A 717 -20.77 17.81 -13.04
N ASP A 718 -19.92 18.83 -12.91
CA ASP A 718 -19.01 19.25 -13.99
C ASP A 718 -18.25 18.04 -14.57
N PRO A 719 -18.35 17.77 -15.87
CA PRO A 719 -17.67 16.64 -16.51
C PRO A 719 -16.17 16.61 -16.26
N LYS A 720 -15.51 17.77 -16.06
CA LYS A 720 -14.07 17.86 -15.72
C LYS A 720 -13.71 17.17 -14.40
N LYS A 721 -14.70 16.90 -13.55
CA LYS A 721 -14.56 16.16 -12.29
C LYS A 721 -14.89 14.66 -12.44
N LEU A 722 -15.41 14.23 -13.59
CA LEU A 722 -15.78 12.86 -13.88
C LEU A 722 -14.65 12.13 -14.60
N LYS A 723 -14.56 10.83 -14.35
CA LYS A 723 -13.72 9.87 -15.09
C LYS A 723 -14.53 8.62 -15.35
N THR A 724 -14.17 7.86 -16.37
CA THR A 724 -14.90 6.64 -16.74
C THR A 724 -14.88 5.67 -15.57
N SER A 725 -16.06 5.25 -15.11
CA SER A 725 -16.16 4.33 -13.98
C SER A 725 -15.65 2.93 -14.34
N GLY A 726 -15.42 2.10 -13.33
CA GLY A 726 -15.08 0.69 -13.55
C GLY A 726 -16.16 -0.06 -14.37
N LYS A 727 -17.44 0.30 -14.21
CA LYS A 727 -18.55 -0.26 -15.00
C LYS A 727 -18.50 0.22 -16.45
N GLY A 728 -18.27 1.51 -16.68
CA GLY A 728 -18.08 2.08 -18.02
C GLY A 728 -16.90 1.45 -18.77
N LYS A 729 -15.76 1.29 -18.08
CA LYS A 729 -14.59 0.59 -18.66
C LYS A 729 -14.91 -0.84 -19.05
N GLN A 730 -15.65 -1.58 -18.23
CA GLN A 730 -16.01 -2.95 -18.53
C GLN A 730 -16.97 -3.01 -19.73
N PHE A 731 -17.97 -2.14 -19.76
CA PHE A 731 -18.92 -2.04 -20.87
C PHE A 731 -18.22 -1.79 -22.20
N ILE A 732 -17.28 -0.82 -22.27
CA ILE A 732 -16.53 -0.56 -23.51
C ILE A 732 -15.73 -1.80 -23.95
N LYS A 733 -15.01 -2.45 -23.03
CA LYS A 733 -14.22 -3.65 -23.36
C LYS A 733 -15.06 -4.81 -23.87
N ASP A 734 -16.29 -4.98 -23.37
CA ASP A 734 -17.18 -6.04 -23.82
C ASP A 734 -17.59 -5.83 -25.28
N TRP A 735 -17.85 -4.57 -25.67
CA TRP A 735 -18.13 -4.17 -27.06
C TRP A 735 -16.92 -4.29 -28.00
N GLU A 736 -15.75 -3.83 -27.56
CA GLU A 736 -14.53 -3.88 -28.39
C GLU A 736 -13.98 -5.31 -28.54
N LYS A 737 -14.16 -6.14 -27.50
CA LYS A 737 -13.58 -7.48 -27.32
C LYS A 737 -12.05 -7.48 -27.33
N PHE A 738 -11.45 -8.48 -26.68
CA PHE A 738 -10.00 -8.65 -26.71
C PHE A 738 -9.57 -9.40 -27.97
N LYS A 739 -8.75 -8.75 -28.81
CA LYS A 739 -8.04 -9.40 -29.91
C LYS A 739 -6.53 -9.42 -29.63
N PRO A 740 -5.92 -10.60 -29.42
CA PRO A 740 -4.51 -10.69 -29.05
C PRO A 740 -3.55 -10.34 -30.20
N ASN A 741 -4.00 -10.44 -31.45
CA ASN A 741 -3.18 -10.21 -32.65
C ASN A 741 -3.67 -9.00 -33.44
N LEU A 742 -2.79 -8.47 -34.30
CA LEU A 742 -3.10 -7.39 -35.24
C LEU A 742 -4.27 -7.78 -36.16
N TYR A 743 -5.16 -6.83 -36.41
CA TYR A 743 -6.28 -6.97 -37.33
C TYR A 743 -6.60 -5.61 -37.98
N ASN A 744 -7.16 -5.64 -39.19
CA ASN A 744 -7.69 -4.43 -39.80
C ASN A 744 -9.07 -4.15 -39.23
N ASP A 745 -9.31 -2.91 -38.82
CA ASP A 745 -10.63 -2.50 -38.34
C ASP A 745 -11.65 -2.35 -39.49
N ASP A 746 -12.90 -2.15 -39.11
CA ASP A 746 -14.04 -2.05 -40.03
C ASP A 746 -14.20 -0.63 -40.61
N SER A 747 -13.19 0.24 -40.47
CA SER A 747 -13.20 1.56 -41.12
C SER A 747 -13.00 1.40 -42.64
N GLU A 748 -13.42 2.40 -43.42
CA GLU A 748 -13.23 2.41 -44.89
C GLU A 748 -11.75 2.26 -45.29
N ASP A 749 -10.85 2.79 -44.44
CA ASP A 749 -9.41 2.76 -44.65
C ASP A 749 -8.71 1.57 -43.96
N HIS A 750 -9.48 0.64 -43.38
CA HIS A 750 -9.03 -0.64 -42.82
C HIS A 750 -7.79 -0.55 -41.91
N HIS A 751 -7.83 0.33 -40.91
CA HIS A 751 -6.65 0.64 -40.11
C HIS A 751 -6.16 -0.51 -39.21
N CYS A 752 -4.84 -0.63 -39.06
CA CYS A 752 -4.22 -1.70 -38.28
C CYS A 752 -4.39 -1.49 -36.77
N THR A 753 -5.02 -2.48 -36.12
CA THR A 753 -5.54 -2.38 -34.75
C THR A 753 -5.21 -3.64 -33.93
N ILE A 754 -5.10 -3.53 -32.61
CA ILE A 754 -4.83 -4.65 -31.69
C ILE A 754 -5.51 -4.47 -30.32
N GLY A 755 -5.69 -5.54 -29.55
CA GLY A 755 -6.20 -5.47 -28.17
C GLY A 755 -7.69 -5.13 -28.11
N TYR A 756 -8.05 -4.15 -27.29
CA TYR A 756 -9.42 -3.60 -27.21
C TYR A 756 -9.54 -2.36 -28.13
N GLY A 757 -9.35 -2.57 -29.44
CA GLY A 757 -9.47 -1.51 -30.43
C GLY A 757 -8.31 -0.51 -30.50
N HIS A 758 -7.12 -0.82 -29.97
CA HIS A 758 -5.97 0.10 -30.01
C HIS A 758 -5.40 0.23 -31.43
N LEU A 759 -5.50 1.44 -32.00
CA LEU A 759 -4.95 1.78 -33.31
C LEU A 759 -3.42 1.78 -33.24
N VAL A 760 -2.78 0.94 -34.05
CA VAL A 760 -1.32 0.84 -34.16
C VAL A 760 -0.80 1.84 -35.19
N HIS A 761 -1.41 1.89 -36.37
CA HIS A 761 -1.16 2.92 -37.39
C HIS A 761 -2.33 3.01 -38.38
N LEU A 762 -2.34 4.07 -39.17
CA LEU A 762 -3.32 4.25 -40.25
C LEU A 762 -3.01 3.31 -41.43
N GLY A 763 -4.06 2.81 -42.05
CA GLY A 763 -4.02 1.86 -43.16
C GLY A 763 -3.87 0.40 -42.72
N PRO A 764 -3.99 -0.55 -43.66
CA PRO A 764 -3.95 -1.99 -43.37
C PRO A 764 -2.64 -2.43 -42.72
N CYS A 765 -2.74 -3.44 -41.85
CA CYS A 765 -1.57 -4.12 -41.31
C CYS A 765 -0.71 -4.63 -42.47
N ASN A 766 0.56 -4.23 -42.48
CA ASN A 766 1.46 -4.41 -43.63
C ASN A 766 2.87 -4.87 -43.22
N GLY A 767 3.09 -5.18 -41.95
CA GLY A 767 4.39 -5.67 -41.44
C GLY A 767 5.35 -4.56 -40.98
N SER A 768 5.00 -3.28 -41.16
CA SER A 768 5.76 -2.12 -40.67
C SER A 768 5.51 -1.79 -39.19
N GLU A 769 4.62 -2.54 -38.53
CA GLU A 769 4.25 -2.34 -37.13
C GLU A 769 5.47 -2.54 -36.22
N SER A 770 5.44 -1.92 -35.04
CA SER A 770 6.53 -2.07 -34.08
C SER A 770 6.71 -3.53 -33.66
N GLN A 771 7.94 -3.92 -33.33
CA GLN A 771 8.26 -5.29 -32.90
C GLN A 771 7.43 -5.75 -31.69
N GLU A 772 6.92 -4.80 -30.90
CA GLU A 772 6.02 -5.05 -29.78
C GLU A 772 4.73 -5.77 -30.19
N PHE A 773 4.16 -5.44 -31.36
CA PHE A 773 2.82 -5.91 -31.75
C PHE A 773 2.83 -7.11 -32.70
N LYS A 774 3.96 -7.39 -33.36
CA LYS A 774 4.09 -8.44 -34.38
C LYS A 774 3.78 -9.85 -33.85
N ASN A 775 4.10 -10.11 -32.58
CA ASN A 775 3.89 -11.42 -31.94
C ASN A 775 2.60 -11.49 -31.11
N GLY A 776 1.72 -10.50 -31.25
CA GLY A 776 0.54 -10.34 -30.41
C GLY A 776 0.86 -9.85 -29.00
N ILE A 777 -0.19 -9.47 -28.26
CA ILE A 777 -0.10 -8.91 -26.92
C ILE A 777 -0.91 -9.72 -25.90
N THR A 778 -0.47 -9.68 -24.64
CA THR A 778 -1.23 -10.28 -23.53
C THR A 778 -2.47 -9.45 -23.20
N LYS A 779 -3.42 -10.07 -22.50
CA LYS A 779 -4.62 -9.37 -22.01
C LYS A 779 -4.26 -8.23 -21.06
N GLU A 780 -3.22 -8.40 -20.24
CA GLU A 780 -2.70 -7.38 -19.33
C GLU A 780 -2.11 -6.19 -20.11
N ARG A 781 -1.36 -6.45 -21.19
CA ARG A 781 -0.84 -5.38 -22.05
C ARG A 781 -1.96 -4.65 -22.80
N ALA A 782 -2.96 -5.39 -23.30
CA ALA A 782 -4.13 -4.79 -23.93
C ALA A 782 -4.94 -3.92 -22.96
N LEU A 783 -5.01 -4.27 -21.67
CA LEU A 783 -5.62 -3.42 -20.63
C LEU A 783 -4.84 -2.12 -20.41
N GLN A 784 -3.50 -2.19 -20.41
CA GLN A 784 -2.66 -0.98 -20.31
C GLN A 784 -2.87 -0.04 -21.51
N LEU A 785 -2.88 -0.59 -22.74
CA LEU A 785 -3.15 0.19 -23.96
C LEU A 785 -4.56 0.80 -23.96
N PHE A 786 -5.55 0.04 -23.48
CA PHE A 786 -6.91 0.51 -23.30
C PHE A 786 -6.99 1.68 -22.31
N ASP A 787 -6.38 1.54 -21.12
CA ASP A 787 -6.40 2.59 -20.10
C ASP A 787 -5.66 3.86 -20.54
N LEU A 788 -4.60 3.72 -21.34
CA LEU A 788 -3.91 4.87 -21.95
C LEU A 788 -4.81 5.60 -22.95
N ARG A 789 -5.43 4.86 -23.89
CA ARG A 789 -6.31 5.43 -24.93
C ARG A 789 -7.57 6.07 -24.36
N LEU A 790 -8.13 5.48 -23.30
CA LEU A 790 -9.38 5.94 -22.69
C LEU A 790 -9.30 7.40 -22.20
N VAL A 791 -8.11 7.85 -21.79
CA VAL A 791 -7.89 9.23 -21.28
C VAL A 791 -8.23 10.28 -22.32
N ASP A 792 -7.99 10.02 -23.60
CA ASP A 792 -8.25 11.00 -24.67
C ASP A 792 -9.75 11.18 -24.91
N PHE A 793 -10.53 10.09 -24.80
CA PHE A 793 -11.99 10.14 -24.87
C PHE A 793 -12.63 10.77 -23.63
N GLU A 794 -12.06 10.55 -22.43
CA GLU A 794 -12.47 11.27 -21.22
C GLU A 794 -12.29 12.79 -21.41
N LYS A 795 -11.12 13.21 -21.91
CA LYS A 795 -10.85 14.62 -22.22
C LYS A 795 -11.78 15.17 -23.28
N ALA A 796 -12.13 14.40 -24.30
CA ALA A 796 -13.06 14.82 -25.34
C ALA A 796 -14.45 15.15 -24.78
N VAL A 797 -15.02 14.28 -23.93
CA VAL A 797 -16.29 14.57 -23.25
C VAL A 797 -16.16 15.80 -22.35
N GLN A 798 -15.07 15.91 -21.58
CA GLN A 798 -14.79 17.05 -20.68
C GLN A 798 -14.61 18.39 -21.42
N ARG A 799 -14.14 18.35 -22.66
CA ARG A 799 -13.95 19.51 -23.53
C ARG A 799 -15.26 19.92 -24.19
N ASP A 800 -15.99 18.95 -24.74
CA ASP A 800 -17.11 19.22 -25.66
C ASP A 800 -18.46 19.32 -24.95
N VAL A 801 -18.62 18.69 -23.78
CA VAL A 801 -19.83 18.77 -22.95
C VAL A 801 -19.51 19.56 -21.69
N THR A 802 -19.94 20.83 -21.66
CA THR A 802 -19.65 21.77 -20.57
C THR A 802 -20.76 21.89 -19.54
N VAL A 803 -21.87 21.18 -19.76
CA VAL A 803 -22.98 21.07 -18.80
C VAL A 803 -22.70 19.96 -17.78
N PRO A 804 -23.25 20.04 -16.57
CA PRO A 804 -23.10 18.97 -15.59
C PRO A 804 -23.64 17.64 -16.12
N LEU A 805 -22.99 16.52 -15.79
CA LEU A 805 -23.44 15.16 -16.13
C LEU A 805 -23.49 14.24 -14.91
N TYR A 806 -24.34 13.23 -14.99
CA TYR A 806 -24.26 12.06 -14.13
C TYR A 806 -23.10 11.15 -14.54
N GLN A 807 -22.73 10.19 -13.67
CA GLN A 807 -21.52 9.38 -13.87
C GLN A 807 -21.79 8.39 -14.99
N TYR A 808 -23.02 7.87 -15.04
CA TYR A 808 -23.50 6.99 -16.09
C TYR A 808 -23.74 7.72 -17.42
N GLU A 809 -24.15 9.00 -17.38
CA GLU A 809 -24.22 9.85 -18.58
C GLU A 809 -22.83 10.11 -19.16
N PHE A 810 -21.84 10.40 -18.30
CA PHE A 810 -20.44 10.55 -18.70
C PHE A 810 -19.87 9.25 -19.26
N ASP A 811 -20.09 8.12 -18.58
CA ASP A 811 -19.63 6.81 -19.04
C ASP A 811 -20.21 6.44 -20.42
N ALA A 812 -21.51 6.73 -20.65
CA ALA A 812 -22.16 6.50 -21.94
C ALA A 812 -21.58 7.38 -23.05
N LEU A 813 -21.30 8.65 -22.77
CA LEU A 813 -20.68 9.57 -23.74
C LEU A 813 -19.23 9.18 -24.06
N VAL A 814 -18.46 8.72 -23.06
CA VAL A 814 -17.11 8.18 -23.29
C VAL A 814 -17.18 6.92 -24.15
N SER A 815 -18.12 6.02 -23.90
CA SER A 815 -18.33 4.82 -24.72
C SER A 815 -18.70 5.15 -26.18
N PHE A 816 -19.56 6.15 -26.36
CA PHE A 816 -19.97 6.66 -27.65
C PHE A 816 -18.79 7.26 -28.43
N LEU A 817 -18.00 8.14 -27.82
CA LEU A 817 -16.82 8.74 -28.45
C LEU A 817 -15.69 7.74 -28.68
N PHE A 818 -15.54 6.72 -27.82
CA PHE A 818 -14.57 5.65 -28.05
C PHE A 818 -14.80 4.94 -29.40
N ASN A 819 -16.07 4.81 -29.80
CA ASN A 819 -16.46 4.25 -31.09
C ASN A 819 -16.40 5.27 -32.24
N CYS A 820 -16.86 6.50 -32.01
CA CYS A 820 -17.04 7.51 -33.06
C CYS A 820 -15.79 8.39 -33.30
N GLY A 821 -14.84 8.38 -32.38
CA GLY A 821 -13.64 9.22 -32.35
C GLY A 821 -13.77 10.44 -31.42
N GLU A 822 -12.65 10.86 -30.83
CA GLU A 822 -12.55 11.96 -29.85
C GLU A 822 -12.95 13.35 -30.39
N ASN A 823 -12.96 13.52 -31.71
CA ASN A 823 -13.26 14.80 -32.37
C ASN A 823 -14.67 14.83 -32.99
N PHE A 824 -15.52 13.86 -32.66
CA PHE A 824 -16.84 13.70 -33.29
C PHE A 824 -17.77 14.89 -33.04
N PHE A 825 -17.80 15.43 -31.81
CA PHE A 825 -18.58 16.63 -31.48
C PHE A 825 -17.99 17.90 -32.11
N VAL A 826 -16.67 18.09 -32.03
CA VAL A 826 -15.98 19.23 -32.67
C VAL A 826 -16.22 19.28 -34.18
N LYS A 827 -16.24 18.12 -34.85
CA LYS A 827 -16.57 17.99 -36.28
C LYS A 827 -18.07 18.12 -36.58
N LYS A 828 -18.91 18.42 -35.58
CA LYS A 828 -20.37 18.59 -35.69
C LYS A 828 -21.08 17.39 -36.35
N LYS A 829 -20.58 16.16 -36.11
CA LYS A 829 -21.16 14.93 -36.69
C LYS A 829 -22.42 14.43 -35.96
N ALA A 830 -22.73 14.96 -34.78
CA ALA A 830 -24.02 14.77 -34.09
C ALA A 830 -24.52 16.11 -33.50
N PRO A 831 -24.95 17.05 -34.35
CA PRO A 831 -25.23 18.43 -33.93
C PRO A 831 -26.47 18.52 -33.02
N LYS A 832 -27.46 17.64 -33.19
CA LYS A 832 -28.65 17.58 -32.33
C LYS A 832 -28.33 17.06 -30.93
N LEU A 833 -27.64 15.90 -30.84
CA LEU A 833 -27.14 15.35 -29.56
C LEU A 833 -26.35 16.41 -28.78
N HIS A 834 -25.39 17.07 -29.44
CA HIS A 834 -24.55 18.08 -28.80
C HIS A 834 -25.35 19.29 -28.33
N LYS A 835 -26.27 19.79 -29.17
CA LYS A 835 -27.15 20.92 -28.83
C LYS A 835 -28.05 20.60 -27.62
N HIS A 836 -28.73 19.45 -27.63
CA HIS A 836 -29.61 19.04 -26.53
C HIS A 836 -28.85 18.89 -25.21
N LEU A 837 -27.64 18.30 -25.24
CA LEU A 837 -26.78 18.24 -24.06
C LEU A 837 -26.43 19.64 -23.54
N LEU A 838 -25.95 20.55 -24.38
CA LEU A 838 -25.57 21.91 -23.95
C LEU A 838 -26.76 22.74 -23.43
N ASN A 839 -27.96 22.47 -23.92
CA ASN A 839 -29.21 23.07 -23.43
C ASN A 839 -29.75 22.41 -22.14
N LYS A 840 -29.08 21.37 -21.62
CA LYS A 840 -29.54 20.57 -20.46
C LYS A 840 -30.84 19.79 -20.74
N GLU A 841 -31.13 19.50 -22.01
CA GLU A 841 -32.25 18.69 -22.49
C GLU A 841 -31.80 17.21 -22.60
N TYR A 842 -31.37 16.63 -21.48
CA TYR A 842 -30.63 15.35 -21.49
C TYR A 842 -31.42 14.15 -22.02
N GLU A 843 -32.75 14.10 -21.80
CA GLU A 843 -33.59 13.03 -22.32
C GLU A 843 -33.73 13.10 -23.85
N GLU A 844 -33.87 14.30 -24.41
CA GLU A 844 -33.85 14.51 -25.87
C GLU A 844 -32.47 14.21 -26.44
N GLY A 845 -31.41 14.65 -25.76
CA GLY A 845 -30.03 14.29 -26.10
C GLY A 845 -29.83 12.78 -26.15
N ALA A 846 -30.34 12.03 -25.17
CA ALA A 846 -30.21 10.58 -25.14
C ALA A 846 -30.83 9.91 -26.38
N LYS A 847 -32.01 10.38 -26.85
CA LYS A 847 -32.67 9.82 -28.04
C LYS A 847 -31.80 9.91 -29.29
N GLU A 848 -31.00 10.97 -29.42
CA GLU A 848 -30.12 11.21 -30.57
C GLU A 848 -28.96 10.20 -30.68
N PHE A 849 -28.64 9.41 -29.64
CA PHE A 849 -27.70 8.30 -29.77
C PHE A 849 -28.15 7.30 -30.85
N LEU A 850 -29.46 7.11 -30.99
CA LEU A 850 -30.06 6.11 -31.88
C LEU A 850 -29.90 6.45 -33.37
N ASP A 851 -29.61 7.71 -33.70
CA ASP A 851 -29.44 8.20 -35.08
C ASP A 851 -28.01 7.94 -35.62
N VAL A 852 -27.04 7.64 -34.74
CA VAL A 852 -25.62 7.49 -35.10
C VAL A 852 -25.27 6.00 -35.30
N THR A 853 -25.76 5.43 -36.39
CA THR A 853 -25.67 3.98 -36.70
C THR A 853 -25.00 3.65 -38.03
N SER A 854 -24.36 4.63 -38.68
CA SER A 854 -23.71 4.48 -39.99
C SER A 854 -24.58 3.77 -41.03
N GLY A 855 -25.80 4.26 -41.25
CA GLY A 855 -26.75 3.66 -42.20
C GLY A 855 -27.51 2.43 -41.68
N GLY A 856 -27.52 2.19 -40.36
CA GLY A 856 -28.32 1.13 -39.74
C GLY A 856 -27.57 -0.19 -39.52
N LEU A 857 -26.24 -0.18 -39.44
CA LEU A 857 -25.45 -1.38 -39.15
C LEU A 857 -25.93 -2.03 -37.84
N ALA A 858 -26.34 -3.30 -37.91
CA ALA A 858 -27.03 -3.98 -36.81
C ALA A 858 -26.24 -3.97 -35.48
N GLY A 859 -24.91 -4.08 -35.54
CA GLY A 859 -24.04 -3.99 -34.37
C GLY A 859 -24.05 -2.60 -33.73
N LEU A 860 -23.99 -1.54 -34.54
CA LEU A 860 -24.07 -0.16 -34.06
C LEU A 860 -25.46 0.17 -33.53
N VAL A 861 -26.54 -0.31 -34.17
CA VAL A 861 -27.91 -0.14 -33.67
C VAL A 861 -28.04 -0.74 -32.26
N LYS A 862 -27.51 -1.94 -32.02
CA LYS A 862 -27.51 -2.56 -30.68
C LYS A 862 -26.66 -1.76 -29.69
N ARG A 863 -25.46 -1.32 -30.09
CA ARG A 863 -24.55 -0.54 -29.25
C ARG A 863 -25.14 0.80 -28.82
N ARG A 864 -25.73 1.55 -29.75
CA ARG A 864 -26.39 2.84 -29.49
C ARG A 864 -27.57 2.69 -28.53
N LYS A 865 -28.38 1.62 -28.66
CA LYS A 865 -29.46 1.30 -27.71
C LYS A 865 -28.93 1.03 -26.30
N ALA A 866 -27.82 0.30 -26.19
CA ALA A 866 -27.20 -0.01 -24.90
C ALA A 866 -26.58 1.26 -24.24
N GLU A 867 -25.89 2.10 -25.02
CA GLU A 867 -25.36 3.39 -24.54
C GLU A 867 -26.47 4.36 -24.14
N ASN A 868 -27.56 4.43 -24.90
CA ASN A 868 -28.77 5.19 -24.55
C ASN A 868 -29.38 4.70 -23.21
N ASN A 869 -29.50 3.39 -23.02
CA ASN A 869 -30.02 2.81 -21.78
C ASN A 869 -29.09 3.05 -20.58
N MET A 870 -27.77 3.05 -20.80
CA MET A 870 -26.80 3.47 -19.80
C MET A 870 -27.01 4.94 -19.43
N PHE A 871 -27.16 5.81 -20.42
CA PHE A 871 -27.34 7.25 -20.25
C PHE A 871 -28.65 7.62 -19.53
N LEU A 872 -29.75 6.92 -19.79
CA LEU A 872 -31.06 7.23 -19.18
C LEU A 872 -31.28 6.52 -17.85
N ASN A 873 -30.87 5.25 -17.74
CA ASN A 873 -31.33 4.36 -16.68
C ASN A 873 -30.19 3.81 -15.81
N ASN A 874 -28.93 4.20 -16.05
CA ASN A 874 -27.76 3.67 -15.33
C ASN A 874 -27.63 2.13 -15.46
N ILE A 875 -28.05 1.58 -16.61
CA ILE A 875 -28.02 0.14 -16.92
C ILE A 875 -26.88 -0.15 -17.90
N TYR A 876 -25.90 -0.94 -17.50
CA TYR A 876 -24.72 -1.31 -18.29
C TYR A 876 -24.93 -2.70 -18.93
N ASP A 877 -25.78 -2.80 -19.96
CA ASP A 877 -26.00 -4.05 -20.70
C ASP A 877 -25.15 -4.12 -21.97
N SER A 878 -24.10 -4.93 -21.95
CA SER A 878 -23.16 -5.12 -23.06
C SER A 878 -23.36 -6.43 -23.85
N LYS A 879 -24.50 -7.11 -23.70
CA LYS A 879 -24.78 -8.36 -24.43
C LYS A 879 -25.08 -8.08 -25.91
N HIS A 880 -24.36 -8.70 -26.85
CA HIS A 880 -24.56 -8.45 -28.29
C HIS A 880 -24.27 -9.62 -29.24
#